data_AF-A0A7L4TJR0-F1
#
_entry.id   AF-A0A7L4TJR0-F1
#
_cell.length_a   1.000
_cell.length_b   1.000
_cell.length_c   1.000
_cell.angle_alpha   90.00
_cell.angle_beta   90.00
_cell.angle_gamma   90.00
#
_symmetry.space_group_name_H-M   'P 1'
#
loop_
_entity.id
_entity.type
_entity.pdbx_description
1 polymer ?
#
loop_
_entity_poly.entity_id
_entity_poly.type
_entity_poly.pdbx_seq_one_letter_code
_entity_poly.pdbx_strand_id
1 'polypeptide(L)'
;MKIKIVGNLTPEVGVSEKYTVEKVKEAFDTKPVTIVPEQPDSEIKWNIYVKDAKVWRLANVKEKKGQSVTYKFSEISSKAKDVAMIVEAYGKETLIHIKPQPTSNPKITSIELLNVLKKIPTRKFAYGDSIIARVHCVGMELLPIVVTLWENDGDKQKLKTTNLKIDTQKKFVRRGFADVKFYLNPMHVNLANSKVDKGESDEGKYHEYYVTAEILGKEESRKATLDTHVANPDYVEKKLIVKNEIATKPVMEVINSKMMVDLSNSQSWWPFKEDNCGGKYCIKKGDKNELIREINIRLAGFGGNVPTDEFTERTERMIKQFQRDYMKVPETGKICGNVLNAIDEFCFKWNEQIAEYTCLCKNLNSVTDKCSGFGKGRYNGVYKTATQIERYHNYERPGIHRSLLWGVSSLRFYLSKQSIYKYLWKTAGYRCWDHNNSVPRKTTNHMGKAVDIQFSKNGITIQGKRQSNLSLLNEINDNFFAKFLNAKYQWIDGKNNFSIEPIGMNEGQTWSWIHLDVREFDNEYLDDKYFVKNQEQVSNGSIVELGEKLGFSNTCMCEDVRNNSKNERVDPKVLKTSSNGKQFIRDWEHFKSNLYNDDSEDRNCTIGYGNLVHLGPCDGSESQEFKNGITESRALELFESRLVEFERAVQRDITVPLYQFEFDALVSILFNCGASFFAKGKAPQLHKHLLNKQYEKAAKEFLDITSGGIGGLVKRRKAENNMFLNNIYDSTH
;
A
#
# COMPACT_ATOMS: atom_id res chain seq x y z
N MET A 1 -29.25 45.45 8.54
CA MET A 1 -28.04 45.00 9.28
C MET A 1 -26.89 44.73 8.30
N LYS A 2 -25.79 45.48 8.39
CA LYS A 2 -24.55 45.29 7.60
C LYS A 2 -23.45 44.69 8.51
N ILE A 3 -22.47 44.00 7.92
CA ILE A 3 -21.31 43.45 8.64
C ILE A 3 -20.01 43.96 8.02
N LYS A 4 -18.97 44.15 8.83
CA LYS A 4 -17.62 44.58 8.40
C LYS A 4 -16.53 43.76 9.11
N ILE A 5 -15.37 43.59 8.47
CA ILE A 5 -14.17 43.03 9.12
C ILE A 5 -13.27 44.19 9.59
N VAL A 6 -12.73 44.07 10.80
CA VAL A 6 -11.75 44.99 11.40
C VAL A 6 -10.44 44.25 11.66
N GLY A 7 -9.32 44.78 11.18
CA GLY A 7 -7.98 44.24 11.38
C GLY A 7 -6.91 44.95 10.53
N ASN A 8 -5.64 44.53 10.66
CA ASN A 8 -4.51 45.14 9.94
C ASN A 8 -4.52 44.77 8.44
N LEU A 9 -4.53 45.78 7.56
CA LEU A 9 -4.55 45.60 6.10
C LEU A 9 -3.16 45.36 5.49
N THR A 10 -2.09 45.72 6.19
CA THR A 10 -0.70 45.56 5.72
C THR A 10 0.16 44.88 6.78
N PRO A 11 -0.15 43.62 7.14
CA PRO A 11 0.53 42.90 8.21
C PRO A 11 1.97 42.54 7.82
N GLU A 12 2.90 42.62 8.76
CA GLU A 12 4.27 42.16 8.54
C GLU A 12 4.34 40.62 8.56
N VAL A 13 5.04 40.01 7.59
CA VAL A 13 5.18 38.55 7.55
C VAL A 13 5.91 38.03 8.80
N GLY A 14 5.41 36.95 9.37
CA GLY A 14 5.96 36.37 10.60
C GLY A 14 5.50 37.04 11.90
N VAL A 15 4.56 37.99 11.85
CA VAL A 15 3.85 38.57 13.00
C VAL A 15 2.39 38.07 13.03
N SER A 16 1.86 37.81 14.23
CA SER A 16 0.47 37.35 14.41
C SER A 16 -0.47 38.54 14.55
N GLU A 17 -1.59 38.53 13.83
CA GLU A 17 -2.52 39.65 13.68
C GLU A 17 -3.96 39.19 13.94
N LYS A 18 -4.76 40.02 14.64
CA LYS A 18 -6.15 39.71 15.00
C LYS A 18 -7.13 40.40 14.05
N TYR A 19 -8.13 39.66 13.61
CA TYR A 19 -9.22 40.12 12.75
C TYR A 19 -10.57 39.80 13.40
N THR A 20 -11.53 40.72 13.33
CA THR A 20 -12.84 40.61 14.01
C THR A 20 -13.97 41.02 13.08
N VAL A 21 -15.11 40.32 13.13
CA VAL A 21 -16.32 40.70 12.40
C VAL A 21 -17.28 41.48 13.31
N GLU A 22 -17.70 42.67 12.85
CA GLU A 22 -18.56 43.59 13.59
C GLU A 22 -19.87 43.87 12.84
N LYS A 23 -20.97 44.03 13.59
CA LYS A 23 -22.28 44.47 13.09
C LYS A 23 -22.29 45.99 12.98
N VAL A 24 -22.67 46.54 11.82
CA VAL A 24 -22.81 47.99 11.61
C VAL A 24 -24.27 48.38 11.81
N LYS A 25 -24.54 49.26 12.78
CA LYS A 25 -25.86 49.90 12.95
C LYS A 25 -25.99 51.03 11.92
N GLU A 26 -27.06 51.01 11.12
CA GLU A 26 -27.39 52.14 10.25
C GLU A 26 -28.03 53.24 11.11
N ALA A 27 -27.56 54.48 10.95
CA ALA A 27 -28.21 55.63 11.56
C ALA A 27 -29.56 55.85 10.86
N PHE A 28 -30.62 56.08 11.65
CA PHE A 28 -32.02 56.29 11.23
C PHE A 28 -32.89 55.05 10.94
N ASP A 29 -33.10 54.21 11.96
CA ASP A 29 -34.32 53.39 11.98
C ASP A 29 -34.95 53.45 13.38
N THR A 30 -36.05 54.18 13.52
CA THR A 30 -36.80 54.43 14.77
C THR A 30 -37.79 53.31 15.10
N LYS A 31 -37.52 52.06 14.68
CA LYS A 31 -38.34 50.90 15.04
C LYS A 31 -37.73 50.09 16.20
N PRO A 32 -38.57 49.44 17.03
CA PRO A 32 -38.12 48.77 18.24
C PRO A 32 -37.04 47.74 17.93
N VAL A 33 -35.99 47.72 18.75
CA VAL A 33 -34.86 46.81 18.64
C VAL A 33 -35.38 45.37 18.78
N THR A 34 -35.60 44.70 17.65
CA THR A 34 -35.64 43.23 17.63
C THR A 34 -34.25 42.75 18.03
N ILE A 35 -34.16 42.13 19.22
CA ILE A 35 -32.96 41.45 19.67
C ILE A 35 -32.75 40.27 18.72
N VAL A 36 -31.90 40.47 17.71
CA VAL A 36 -31.46 39.39 16.82
C VAL A 36 -30.57 38.47 17.65
N PRO A 37 -30.86 37.15 17.71
CA PRO A 37 -30.06 36.20 18.49
C PRO A 37 -28.57 36.30 18.15
N GLU A 38 -27.70 36.19 19.15
CA GLU A 38 -26.26 35.99 18.92
C GLU A 38 -26.06 34.67 18.17
N GLN A 39 -25.30 34.73 17.07
CA GLN A 39 -24.92 33.54 16.34
C GLN A 39 -23.79 32.85 17.10
N PRO A 40 -23.83 31.51 17.28
CA PRO A 40 -22.73 30.77 17.88
C PRO A 40 -21.43 30.96 17.09
N ASP A 41 -20.31 31.13 17.80
CA ASP A 41 -18.98 31.27 17.20
C ASP A 41 -18.62 30.11 16.25
N SER A 42 -19.17 28.91 16.48
CA SER A 42 -18.98 27.72 15.64
C SER A 42 -19.57 27.84 14.23
N GLU A 43 -20.44 28.82 14.00
CA GLU A 43 -21.09 29.08 12.71
C GLU A 43 -20.48 30.26 11.94
N ILE A 44 -19.71 31.14 12.61
CA ILE A 44 -18.95 32.21 11.93
C ILE A 44 -17.69 31.60 11.32
N LYS A 45 -17.55 31.65 9.99
CA LYS A 45 -16.45 30.99 9.27
C LYS A 45 -15.57 31.99 8.53
N TRP A 46 -14.26 31.80 8.63
CA TRP A 46 -13.25 32.63 7.99
C TRP A 46 -12.45 31.85 6.96
N ASN A 47 -12.35 32.40 5.76
CA ASN A 47 -11.60 31.86 4.64
C ASN A 47 -10.59 32.89 4.13
N ILE A 48 -9.38 32.43 3.79
CA ILE A 48 -8.37 33.28 3.15
C ILE A 48 -8.19 32.83 1.72
N TYR A 49 -8.18 33.78 0.79
CA TYR A 49 -7.87 33.59 -0.61
C TYR A 49 -6.60 34.34 -0.96
N VAL A 50 -5.77 33.76 -1.82
CA VAL A 50 -4.54 34.36 -2.30
C VAL A 50 -4.65 34.48 -3.82
N LYS A 51 -4.29 35.65 -4.35
CA LYS A 51 -4.24 35.90 -5.77
C LYS A 51 -2.81 35.74 -6.27
N ASP A 52 -2.59 34.71 -7.06
CA ASP A 52 -1.35 34.50 -7.80
C ASP A 52 -1.60 34.91 -9.26
N ALA A 53 -0.86 35.91 -9.75
CA ALA A 53 -1.02 36.52 -11.08
C ALA A 53 -2.44 37.05 -11.41
N LYS A 54 -3.37 36.18 -11.83
CA LYS A 54 -4.76 36.51 -12.17
C LYS A 54 -5.80 35.57 -11.53
N VAL A 55 -5.39 34.51 -10.83
CA VAL A 55 -6.30 33.50 -10.29
C VAL A 55 -6.37 33.62 -8.77
N TRP A 56 -7.58 33.66 -8.22
CA TRP A 56 -7.81 33.52 -6.79
C TRP A 56 -7.85 32.04 -6.42
N ARG A 57 -7.11 31.67 -5.37
CA ARG A 57 -7.17 30.33 -4.79
C ARG A 57 -7.42 30.42 -3.30
N LEU A 58 -8.17 29.46 -2.76
CA LEU A 58 -8.28 29.30 -1.32
C LEU A 58 -6.88 28.99 -0.76
N ALA A 59 -6.47 29.70 0.28
CA ALA A 59 -5.24 29.43 1.00
C ALA A 59 -5.38 28.10 1.73
N ASN A 60 -4.34 27.26 1.66
CA ASN A 60 -4.29 25.99 2.37
C ASN A 60 -4.00 26.24 3.87
N VAL A 61 -4.95 26.86 4.55
CA VAL A 61 -4.92 27.15 6.00
C VAL A 61 -6.15 26.51 6.64
N LYS A 62 -6.00 26.00 7.87
CA LYS A 62 -7.12 25.42 8.62
C LYS A 62 -8.24 26.45 8.77
N GLU A 63 -9.48 26.06 8.47
CA GLU A 63 -10.67 26.89 8.66
C GLU A 63 -10.68 27.43 10.10
N LYS A 64 -10.92 28.73 10.24
CA LYS A 64 -11.06 29.37 11.55
C LYS A 64 -12.49 29.79 11.75
N LYS A 65 -12.94 29.67 13.00
CA LYS A 65 -14.29 29.97 13.41
C LYS A 65 -14.30 30.93 14.59
N GLY A 66 -15.38 31.68 14.71
CA GLY A 66 -15.63 32.62 15.80
C GLY A 66 -15.58 34.07 15.38
N GLN A 67 -16.11 34.95 16.23
CA GLN A 67 -16.20 36.39 15.97
C GLN A 67 -14.83 37.04 15.73
N SER A 68 -13.78 36.55 16.40
CA SER A 68 -12.40 36.99 16.20
C SER A 68 -11.47 35.83 15.87
N VAL A 69 -10.54 36.04 14.94
CA VAL A 69 -9.54 35.06 14.52
C VAL A 69 -8.15 35.69 14.42
N THR A 70 -7.11 34.93 14.74
CA THR A 70 -5.71 35.38 14.62
C THR A 70 -5.05 34.72 13.41
N TYR A 71 -4.41 35.47 12.52
CA TYR A 71 -3.63 34.94 11.40
C TYR A 71 -2.17 35.36 11.46
N LYS A 72 -1.29 34.53 10.90
CA LYS A 72 0.14 34.82 10.77
C LYS A 72 0.55 34.55 9.33
N PHE A 73 0.96 35.59 8.63
CA PHE A 73 1.31 35.50 7.21
C PHE A 73 2.75 35.02 7.03
N SER A 74 2.99 34.16 6.06
CA SER A 74 4.31 33.62 5.73
C SER A 74 4.99 34.44 4.63
N GLU A 75 6.30 34.25 4.44
CA GLU A 75 7.10 34.94 3.42
C GLU A 75 6.53 34.85 2.00
N ILE A 76 5.86 33.74 1.64
CA ILE A 76 5.24 33.62 0.32
C ILE A 76 4.03 34.55 0.14
N SER A 77 3.41 34.96 1.25
CA SER A 77 2.20 35.80 1.26
C SER A 77 2.53 37.26 0.89
N SER A 78 3.74 37.75 1.19
CA SER A 78 4.18 39.09 0.75
C SER A 78 4.48 39.16 -0.75
N LYS A 79 4.71 37.99 -1.39
CA LYS A 79 4.92 37.86 -2.83
C LYS A 79 3.62 37.66 -3.61
N ALA A 80 2.49 37.46 -2.91
CA ALA A 80 1.18 37.35 -3.55
C ALA A 80 0.77 38.69 -4.16
N LYS A 81 0.02 38.65 -5.26
CA LYS A 81 -0.48 39.88 -5.89
C LYS A 81 -1.54 40.55 -5.01
N ASP A 82 -2.35 39.75 -4.33
CA ASP A 82 -3.40 40.19 -3.41
C ASP A 82 -3.77 39.03 -2.46
N VAL A 83 -4.29 39.36 -1.29
CA VAL A 83 -4.82 38.38 -0.32
C VAL A 83 -6.18 38.87 0.15
N ALA A 84 -7.23 38.06 0.05
CA ALA A 84 -8.56 38.42 0.50
C ALA A 84 -8.96 37.54 1.69
N MET A 85 -9.50 38.16 2.73
CA MET A 85 -10.08 37.46 3.87
C MET A 85 -11.60 37.61 3.80
N ILE A 86 -12.30 36.49 3.75
CA ILE A 86 -13.75 36.42 3.62
C ILE A 86 -14.31 35.85 4.93
N VAL A 87 -15.35 36.48 5.46
CA VAL A 87 -16.10 35.99 6.62
C VAL A 87 -17.56 35.81 6.27
N GLU A 88 -18.12 34.67 6.65
CA GLU A 88 -19.55 34.41 6.64
C GLU A 88 -20.06 34.49 8.09
N ALA A 89 -20.90 35.47 8.37
CA ALA A 89 -21.45 35.74 9.70
C ALA A 89 -22.84 36.37 9.61
N TYR A 90 -23.74 36.01 10.51
CA TYR A 90 -25.09 36.54 10.63
C TYR A 90 -25.91 36.44 9.32
N GLY A 91 -25.72 35.33 8.59
CA GLY A 91 -26.35 35.09 7.28
C GLY A 91 -25.86 36.03 6.16
N LYS A 92 -24.70 36.67 6.34
CA LYS A 92 -24.08 37.56 5.34
C LYS A 92 -22.62 37.20 5.13
N GLU A 93 -22.14 37.47 3.93
CA GLU A 93 -20.72 37.38 3.58
C GLU A 93 -20.13 38.79 3.42
N THR A 94 -18.90 38.98 3.88
CA THR A 94 -18.10 40.18 3.59
C THR A 94 -16.63 39.81 3.45
N LEU A 95 -15.84 40.67 2.80
CA LEU A 95 -14.42 40.45 2.58
C LEU A 95 -13.59 41.71 2.80
N ILE A 96 -12.30 41.53 3.11
CA ILE A 96 -11.27 42.58 3.08
C ILE A 96 -10.06 42.13 2.30
N HIS A 97 -9.39 43.07 1.65
CA HIS A 97 -8.10 42.85 0.99
C HIS A 97 -6.95 43.19 1.94
N ILE A 98 -5.94 42.34 1.95
CA ILE A 98 -4.77 42.38 2.81
C ILE A 98 -3.54 42.30 1.92
N LYS A 99 -2.55 43.15 2.19
CA LYS A 99 -1.27 43.16 1.47
C LYS A 99 -0.11 42.95 2.46
N PRO A 100 0.25 41.69 2.77
CA PRO A 100 1.35 41.40 3.69
C PRO A 100 2.67 42.00 3.22
N GLN A 101 3.45 42.56 4.15
CA GLN A 101 4.72 43.22 3.85
C GLN A 101 5.92 42.34 4.27
N PRO A 102 7.02 42.34 3.50
CA PRO A 102 8.27 41.69 3.89
C PRO A 102 8.78 42.23 5.24
N THR A 103 9.43 41.37 6.02
CA THR A 103 10.11 41.77 7.27
C THR A 103 11.55 42.17 7.00
N SER A 104 12.05 43.17 7.73
CA SER A 104 13.49 43.50 7.76
C SER A 104 14.28 42.66 8.76
N ASN A 105 13.61 41.86 9.60
CA ASN A 105 14.22 41.05 10.65
C ASN A 105 14.25 39.55 10.25
N PRO A 106 15.34 39.07 9.63
CA PRO A 106 15.46 37.69 9.17
C PRO A 106 15.41 36.72 10.36
N LYS A 107 14.52 35.74 10.30
CA LYS A 107 14.41 34.72 11.36
C LYS A 107 13.79 33.41 10.87
N ILE A 108 14.18 32.32 11.55
CA ILE A 108 13.51 31.03 11.47
C ILE A 108 12.24 31.11 12.31
N THR A 109 11.09 30.78 11.72
CA THR A 109 9.78 30.90 12.37
C THR A 109 9.34 29.60 13.03
N SER A 110 9.45 28.47 12.33
CA SER A 110 9.02 27.15 12.79
C SER A 110 9.68 26.04 11.95
N ILE A 111 9.63 24.81 12.45
CA ILE A 111 10.08 23.61 11.75
C ILE A 111 8.94 22.60 11.78
N GLU A 112 8.59 22.04 10.63
CA GLU A 112 7.55 21.02 10.47
C GLU A 112 8.18 19.70 10.04
N LEU A 113 7.85 18.60 10.72
CA LEU A 113 8.29 17.26 10.34
C LEU A 113 7.25 16.62 9.42
N LEU A 114 7.69 16.23 8.23
CA LEU A 114 6.87 15.71 7.15
C LEU A 114 7.36 14.32 6.74
N ASN A 115 6.47 13.50 6.17
CA ASN A 115 6.88 12.25 5.53
C ASN A 115 7.55 12.51 4.16
N VAL A 116 8.01 11.45 3.49
CA VAL A 116 8.64 11.53 2.15
C VAL A 116 7.78 12.19 1.07
N LEU A 117 6.45 12.22 1.27
CA LEU A 117 5.50 12.89 0.39
C LEU A 117 5.27 14.36 0.76
N LYS A 118 6.06 14.92 1.69
CA LYS A 118 5.97 16.29 2.21
C LYS A 118 4.61 16.61 2.83
N LYS A 119 3.98 15.61 3.45
CA LYS A 119 2.73 15.76 4.22
C LYS A 119 2.99 15.52 5.71
N ILE A 120 2.19 16.13 6.56
CA ILE A 120 2.19 15.84 8.00
C ILE A 120 1.92 14.34 8.16
N PRO A 121 2.78 13.61 8.89
CA PRO A 121 2.62 12.17 9.07
C PRO A 121 1.29 11.85 9.74
N THR A 122 0.53 10.93 9.16
CA THR A 122 -0.71 10.39 9.74
C THR A 122 -0.45 9.27 10.75
N ARG A 123 0.80 8.78 10.79
CA ARG A 123 1.33 7.84 11.79
C ARG A 123 2.66 8.37 12.34
N LYS A 124 3.04 7.93 13.55
CA LYS A 124 4.37 8.21 14.11
C LYS A 124 5.47 7.67 13.17
N PHE A 125 6.61 8.35 13.15
CA PHE A 125 7.78 7.88 12.42
C PHE A 125 8.33 6.60 13.03
N ALA A 126 8.83 5.70 12.19
CA ALA A 126 9.47 4.45 12.57
C ALA A 126 10.86 4.36 11.95
N TYR A 127 11.74 3.53 12.52
CA TYR A 127 12.97 3.16 11.85
C TYR A 127 12.68 2.59 10.46
N GLY A 128 13.45 3.03 9.47
CA GLY A 128 13.20 2.78 8.06
C GLY A 128 12.41 3.88 7.34
N ASP A 129 11.82 4.83 8.06
CA ASP A 129 11.19 6.00 7.45
C ASP A 129 12.22 7.09 7.11
N SER A 130 11.84 8.03 6.24
CA SER A 130 12.55 9.31 6.14
C SER A 130 11.69 10.46 6.67
N ILE A 131 12.33 11.32 7.45
CA ILE A 131 11.76 12.57 7.96
C ILE A 131 12.19 13.70 7.02
N ILE A 132 11.23 14.48 6.52
CA ILE A 132 11.50 15.75 5.86
C ILE A 132 11.25 16.87 6.87
N ALA A 133 12.31 17.55 7.31
CA ALA A 133 12.21 18.77 8.10
C ALA A 133 12.02 19.97 7.17
N ARG A 134 10.83 20.57 7.20
CA ARG A 134 10.54 21.84 6.53
C ARG A 134 10.76 22.99 7.49
N VAL A 135 11.81 23.76 7.26
CA VAL A 135 12.16 24.94 8.06
C VAL A 135 11.52 26.17 7.42
N HIS A 136 10.57 26.82 8.11
CA HIS A 136 9.90 28.02 7.64
C HIS A 136 10.64 29.28 8.09
N CYS A 137 10.93 30.18 7.16
CA CYS A 137 11.72 31.39 7.39
C CYS A 137 11.03 32.63 6.82
N VAL A 138 11.36 33.80 7.37
CA VAL A 138 10.96 35.11 6.85
C VAL A 138 12.20 36.00 6.69
N GLY A 139 12.25 36.82 5.65
CA GLY A 139 13.38 37.71 5.36
C GLY A 139 14.70 37.01 5.03
N MET A 140 14.68 35.71 4.71
CA MET A 140 15.89 34.87 4.60
C MET A 140 16.10 34.25 3.20
N GLU A 141 15.52 34.82 2.14
CA GLU A 141 15.68 34.28 0.78
C GLU A 141 17.16 34.14 0.39
N LEU A 142 17.55 32.96 -0.12
CA LEU A 142 18.93 32.60 -0.49
C LEU A 142 19.95 32.62 0.65
N LEU A 143 19.54 32.79 1.92
CA LEU A 143 20.45 32.65 3.05
C LEU A 143 20.62 31.17 3.46
N PRO A 144 21.83 30.74 3.85
CA PRO A 144 22.09 29.39 4.30
C PRO A 144 21.64 29.17 5.76
N ILE A 145 20.99 28.04 5.99
CA ILE A 145 20.69 27.50 7.32
C ILE A 145 21.40 26.16 7.50
N VAL A 146 21.63 25.78 8.75
CA VAL A 146 22.10 24.47 9.18
C VAL A 146 20.94 23.76 9.87
N VAL A 147 20.63 22.53 9.44
CA VAL A 147 19.55 21.72 9.98
C VAL A 147 20.14 20.40 10.47
N THR A 148 19.84 20.02 11.71
CA THR A 148 20.43 18.85 12.36
C THR A 148 19.35 17.95 12.95
N LEU A 149 19.41 16.65 12.68
CA LEU A 149 18.64 15.62 13.37
C LEU A 149 19.40 15.16 14.61
N TRP A 150 18.70 15.11 15.73
CA TRP A 150 19.20 14.69 17.03
C TRP A 150 18.35 13.56 17.58
N GLU A 151 18.97 12.76 18.43
CA GLU A 151 18.32 11.81 19.33
C GLU A 151 18.51 12.35 20.77
N ASN A 152 17.44 12.36 21.56
CA ASN A 152 17.22 13.27 22.67
C ASN A 152 17.45 12.64 24.05
N ASP A 153 18.60 12.95 24.64
CA ASP A 153 18.96 12.54 26.00
C ASP A 153 19.22 13.76 26.92
N GLY A 154 18.57 14.90 26.68
CA GLY A 154 18.88 16.15 27.39
C GLY A 154 18.26 17.45 26.83
N ASP A 155 18.69 18.61 27.35
CA ASP A 155 18.08 19.92 27.04
C ASP A 155 18.32 20.38 25.58
N LYS A 156 17.23 20.46 24.82
CA LYS A 156 17.18 20.74 23.37
C LYS A 156 17.66 22.14 22.97
N GLN A 157 17.78 23.08 23.90
CA GLN A 157 18.18 24.46 23.60
C GLN A 157 19.66 24.76 23.87
N LYS A 158 20.40 23.86 24.53
CA LYS A 158 21.82 24.10 24.83
C LYS A 158 22.71 23.84 23.61
N LEU A 159 23.82 24.59 23.51
CA LEU A 159 24.82 24.42 22.44
C LEU A 159 25.79 23.27 22.73
N LYS A 160 26.01 22.98 24.00
CA LYS A 160 26.71 21.79 24.49
C LYS A 160 25.68 20.87 25.12
N THR A 161 25.25 19.84 24.39
CA THR A 161 24.26 18.84 24.84
C THR A 161 24.94 17.48 25.00
N THR A 162 24.34 16.60 25.79
CA THR A 162 24.62 15.15 25.78
C THR A 162 23.95 14.45 24.59
N ASN A 163 22.94 15.11 23.98
CA ASN A 163 22.14 14.61 22.86
C ASN A 163 23.00 14.17 21.69
N LEU A 164 22.64 13.02 21.12
CA LEU A 164 23.36 12.41 20.03
C LEU A 164 23.02 13.10 18.70
N LYS A 165 24.04 13.68 18.06
CA LYS A 165 23.93 14.24 16.71
C LYS A 165 23.91 13.10 15.68
N ILE A 166 22.82 12.97 14.95
CA ILE A 166 22.64 11.89 13.96
C ILE A 166 23.14 12.32 12.59
N ASP A 167 22.68 13.48 12.11
CA ASP A 167 23.04 14.01 10.78
C ASP A 167 22.83 15.52 10.76
N THR A 168 23.71 16.25 10.08
CA THR A 168 23.66 17.71 9.90
C THR A 168 23.79 18.06 8.43
N GLN A 169 22.85 18.85 7.92
CA GLN A 169 22.83 19.28 6.52
C GLN A 169 22.70 20.81 6.41
N LYS A 170 23.44 21.39 5.45
CA LYS A 170 23.36 22.82 5.11
C LYS A 170 22.41 23.02 3.91
N LYS A 171 21.49 23.97 4.01
CA LYS A 171 20.50 24.26 2.95
C LYS A 171 20.29 25.76 2.78
N PHE A 172 20.05 26.20 1.53
CA PHE A 172 19.63 27.56 1.25
C PHE A 172 18.11 27.69 1.30
N VAL A 173 17.62 28.72 1.97
CA VAL A 173 16.19 29.03 2.03
C VAL A 173 15.72 29.54 0.68
N ARG A 174 14.61 28.97 0.17
CA ARG A 174 13.96 29.42 -1.07
C ARG A 174 12.47 29.53 -0.87
N ARG A 175 11.87 30.62 -1.35
CA ARG A 175 10.42 30.87 -1.23
C ARG A 175 9.91 30.78 0.21
N GLY A 176 10.72 31.21 1.17
CA GLY A 176 10.35 31.23 2.59
C GLY A 176 10.47 29.91 3.35
N PHE A 177 11.04 28.86 2.77
CA PHE A 177 11.34 27.63 3.52
C PHE A 177 12.55 26.86 2.96
N ALA A 178 12.98 25.83 3.68
CA ALA A 178 13.95 24.84 3.23
C ALA A 178 13.50 23.44 3.66
N ASP A 179 13.47 22.49 2.73
CA ASP A 179 13.19 21.08 3.01
C ASP A 179 14.52 20.30 3.13
N VAL A 180 14.71 19.59 4.24
CA VAL A 180 15.88 18.74 4.51
C VAL A 180 15.40 17.33 4.84
N LYS A 181 15.97 16.30 4.20
CA LYS A 181 15.55 14.90 4.37
C LYS A 181 16.57 14.15 5.23
N PHE A 182 16.10 13.53 6.30
CA PHE A 182 16.86 12.62 7.16
C PHE A 182 16.27 11.21 7.08
N TYR A 183 17.12 10.19 7.12
CA TYR A 183 16.71 8.79 7.13
C TYR A 183 16.88 8.21 8.54
N LEU A 184 15.80 7.67 9.11
CA LEU A 184 15.85 6.98 10.41
C LEU A 184 16.42 5.57 10.20
N ASN A 185 17.75 5.48 10.14
CA ASN A 185 18.43 4.23 9.86
C ASN A 185 18.19 3.20 10.98
N PRO A 186 17.62 2.01 10.69
CA PRO A 186 17.46 0.95 11.68
C PRO A 186 18.78 0.52 12.37
N MET A 187 19.94 0.73 11.74
CA MET A 187 21.23 0.46 12.37
C MET A 187 21.58 1.44 13.51
N HIS A 188 20.90 2.59 13.59
CA HIS A 188 21.11 3.56 14.68
C HIS A 188 20.32 3.20 15.95
N VAL A 189 19.55 2.10 15.96
CA VAL A 189 18.88 1.57 17.15
C VAL A 189 19.90 1.30 18.27
N ASN A 190 20.99 0.58 17.96
CA ASN A 190 22.05 0.30 18.94
C ASN A 190 22.76 1.57 19.43
N LEU A 191 22.79 2.61 18.59
CA LEU A 191 23.44 3.87 18.91
C LEU A 191 22.55 4.72 19.84
N ALA A 192 21.23 4.74 19.61
CA ALA A 192 20.25 5.33 20.53
C ALA A 192 20.23 4.57 21.87
N ASN A 193 20.17 3.23 21.84
CA ASN A 193 20.25 2.37 23.03
C ASN A 193 21.58 2.46 23.81
N SER A 194 22.62 3.12 23.30
CA SER A 194 23.92 3.23 23.97
C SER A 194 23.99 4.37 25.00
N LYS A 195 22.90 5.10 25.19
CA LYS A 195 22.86 6.36 25.95
C LYS A 195 22.14 6.29 27.29
N VAL A 196 21.83 5.06 27.75
CA VAL A 196 21.03 4.79 28.94
C VAL A 196 21.52 5.63 30.12
N ASP A 197 20.60 6.37 30.76
CA ASP A 197 20.90 7.19 31.92
C ASP A 197 21.60 6.36 33.02
N LYS A 198 22.54 6.99 33.75
CA LYS A 198 23.29 6.31 34.83
C LYS A 198 22.33 5.77 35.90
N GLY A 199 22.02 4.47 35.82
CA GLY A 199 21.16 3.77 36.77
C GLY A 199 19.96 3.06 36.13
N GLU A 200 19.68 3.28 34.84
CA GLU A 200 18.64 2.57 34.10
C GLU A 200 19.21 1.39 33.31
N SER A 201 18.33 0.43 32.94
CA SER A 201 18.74 -0.78 32.22
C SER A 201 18.38 -0.77 30.73
N ASP A 202 17.55 0.17 30.30
CA ASP A 202 17.07 0.35 28.92
C ASP A 202 16.60 1.80 28.71
N GLU A 203 16.63 2.29 27.45
CA GLU A 203 16.14 3.62 27.01
C GLU A 203 14.60 3.76 26.99
N GLY A 204 13.89 2.79 27.55
CA GLY A 204 12.44 2.77 27.52
C GLY A 204 11.85 2.45 26.13
N LYS A 205 10.54 2.63 26.05
CA LYS A 205 9.68 2.14 24.95
C LYS A 205 9.87 2.88 23.62
N TYR A 206 10.48 4.07 23.64
CA TYR A 206 10.61 4.95 22.48
C TYR A 206 11.95 5.68 22.51
N HIS A 207 12.59 5.79 21.35
CA HIS A 207 13.67 6.76 21.12
C HIS A 207 13.06 8.10 20.71
N GLU A 208 13.64 9.19 21.21
CA GLU A 208 13.11 10.54 21.04
C GLU A 208 13.94 11.30 20.02
N TYR A 209 13.42 11.53 18.82
CA TYR A 209 14.14 12.30 17.80
C TYR A 209 13.59 13.72 17.68
N TYR A 210 14.46 14.70 17.48
CA TYR A 210 14.05 16.07 17.17
C TYR A 210 14.99 16.72 16.16
N VAL A 211 14.51 17.77 15.49
CA VAL A 211 15.30 18.51 14.51
C VAL A 211 15.53 19.93 15.00
N THR A 212 16.77 20.40 14.91
CA THR A 212 17.11 21.81 15.07
C THR A 212 17.41 22.47 13.74
N ALA A 213 17.15 23.78 13.65
CA ALA A 213 17.60 24.61 12.55
C ALA A 213 18.12 25.95 13.08
N GLU A 214 19.23 26.43 12.52
CA GLU A 214 19.86 27.71 12.88
C GLU A 214 20.43 28.39 11.64
N ILE A 215 20.55 29.72 11.70
CA ILE A 215 21.21 30.50 10.66
C ILE A 215 22.70 30.20 10.73
N LEU A 216 23.32 29.92 9.57
CA LEU A 216 24.74 29.59 9.54
C LEU A 216 25.58 30.69 10.20
N GLY A 217 26.31 30.32 11.26
CA GLY A 217 27.17 31.25 12.02
C GLY A 217 26.45 32.10 13.07
N LYS A 218 25.16 31.87 13.34
CA LYS A 218 24.37 32.55 14.38
C LYS A 218 23.60 31.53 15.21
N GLU A 219 24.30 30.87 16.11
CA GLU A 219 23.76 29.79 16.95
C GLU A 219 22.60 30.23 17.84
N GLU A 220 22.56 31.51 18.25
CA GLU A 220 21.48 32.13 19.00
C GLU A 220 20.13 32.16 18.26
N SER A 221 20.13 31.91 16.95
CA SER A 221 18.91 31.82 16.12
C SER A 221 18.26 30.43 16.10
N ARG A 222 18.83 29.47 16.84
CA ARG A 222 18.39 28.07 16.85
C ARG A 222 16.92 27.93 17.23
N LYS A 223 16.21 27.11 16.46
CA LYS A 223 14.90 26.57 16.80
C LYS A 223 14.91 25.05 16.76
N ALA A 224 14.07 24.44 17.59
CA ALA A 224 13.91 22.98 17.69
C ALA A 224 12.45 22.58 17.48
N THR A 225 12.23 21.37 16.97
CA THR A 225 10.91 20.72 17.00
C THR A 225 10.60 20.15 18.39
N LEU A 226 9.34 19.75 18.60
CA LEU A 226 9.01 18.76 19.64
C LEU A 226 9.60 17.40 19.25
N ASP A 227 9.68 16.48 20.22
CA ASP A 227 10.17 15.13 19.94
C ASP A 227 9.16 14.35 19.13
N THR A 228 9.67 13.60 18.16
CA THR A 228 8.96 12.50 17.56
C THR A 228 9.42 11.20 18.19
N HIS A 229 8.47 10.45 18.74
CA HIS A 229 8.72 9.16 19.34
C HIS A 229 8.81 8.10 18.24
N VAL A 230 9.96 7.44 18.17
CA VAL A 230 10.22 6.30 17.30
C VAL A 230 10.25 5.06 18.19
N ALA A 231 9.47 4.03 17.88
CA ALA A 231 9.42 2.83 18.71
C ALA A 231 10.80 2.18 18.84
N ASN A 232 11.23 1.92 20.08
CA ASN A 232 12.44 1.18 20.37
C ASN A 232 12.15 -0.32 20.15
N PRO A 233 12.71 -0.97 19.12
CA PRO A 233 12.44 -2.37 18.84
C PRO A 233 13.04 -3.32 19.89
N ASP A 234 14.00 -2.86 20.69
CA ASP A 234 14.71 -3.66 21.68
C ASP A 234 14.11 -3.54 23.09
N TYR A 235 13.10 -2.70 23.28
CA TYR A 235 12.43 -2.53 24.58
C TYR A 235 11.62 -3.77 24.95
N VAL A 236 11.91 -4.33 26.13
CA VAL A 236 11.16 -5.44 26.73
C VAL A 236 10.45 -4.94 27.99
N GLU A 237 9.12 -4.98 27.97
CA GLU A 237 8.30 -4.55 29.11
C GLU A 237 8.56 -5.43 30.33
N LYS A 238 9.19 -4.87 31.37
CA LYS A 238 9.38 -5.57 32.64
C LYS A 238 8.04 -5.74 33.35
N LYS A 239 7.50 -6.96 33.33
CA LYS A 239 6.37 -7.33 34.18
C LYS A 239 6.80 -7.25 35.64
N LEU A 240 6.38 -6.21 36.35
CA LEU A 240 6.42 -6.17 37.81
C LEU A 240 5.54 -7.33 38.33
N ILE A 241 6.20 -8.38 38.83
CA ILE A 241 5.54 -9.44 39.56
C ILE A 241 5.20 -8.85 40.93
N VAL A 242 3.98 -8.34 41.08
CA VAL A 242 3.44 -8.05 42.41
C VAL A 242 3.21 -9.39 43.09
N LYS A 243 4.13 -9.76 43.98
CA LYS A 243 3.90 -10.85 44.92
C LYS A 243 2.74 -10.43 45.84
N ASN A 244 1.68 -11.21 45.85
CA ASN A 244 0.63 -11.12 46.86
C ASN A 244 1.20 -11.59 48.20
N GLU A 245 1.89 -10.72 48.91
CA GLU A 245 2.17 -10.89 50.34
C GLU A 245 1.36 -9.84 51.11
N ILE A 246 0.39 -10.31 51.89
CA ILE A 246 -0.42 -9.48 52.78
C ILE A 246 0.49 -9.07 53.94
N ALA A 247 1.03 -7.85 53.88
CA ALA A 247 1.74 -7.26 55.01
C ALA A 247 0.74 -6.63 55.99
N THR A 248 0.65 -7.23 57.17
CA THR A 248 -0.11 -6.72 58.32
C THR A 248 0.69 -5.61 59.01
N LYS A 249 0.34 -4.33 58.78
CA LYS A 249 0.33 -3.20 59.74
C LYS A 249 0.24 -1.85 59.00
N PRO A 250 -0.55 -0.87 59.48
CA PRO A 250 -0.71 0.43 58.84
C PRO A 250 0.37 1.42 59.30
N VAL A 251 0.87 2.26 58.40
CA VAL A 251 1.50 3.54 58.75
C VAL A 251 0.94 4.63 57.82
N MET A 252 0.31 5.61 58.45
CA MET A 252 -0.23 6.85 57.88
C MET A 252 0.80 7.97 58.01
N GLU A 253 0.92 8.85 57.01
CA GLU A 253 1.05 10.33 57.10
C GLU A 253 1.42 10.92 55.70
N VAL A 254 0.97 12.10 55.22
CA VAL A 254 -0.14 13.02 55.53
C VAL A 254 -0.17 14.12 54.43
N ILE A 255 -1.38 14.44 53.92
CA ILE A 255 -1.90 15.76 53.44
C ILE A 255 -1.30 16.39 52.16
N ASN A 256 -2.07 16.71 51.10
CA ASN A 256 -3.04 17.82 51.10
C ASN A 256 -4.24 17.69 50.12
N SER A 257 -5.43 17.89 50.69
CA SER A 257 -6.78 18.05 50.12
C SER A 257 -6.94 19.23 49.13
N LYS A 258 -7.88 19.20 48.16
CA LYS A 258 -9.31 19.57 48.30
C LYS A 258 -10.11 19.05 47.10
N MET A 259 -11.08 18.15 47.30
CA MET A 259 -12.52 18.36 47.57
C MET A 259 -13.40 18.28 46.30
N MET A 260 -14.21 17.21 46.25
CA MET A 260 -15.35 17.03 45.34
C MET A 260 -16.46 18.04 45.62
N VAL A 261 -17.29 18.32 44.61
CA VAL A 261 -18.75 18.30 44.75
C VAL A 261 -19.36 17.70 43.47
N ASP A 262 -20.14 16.64 43.65
CA ASP A 262 -21.14 16.12 42.70
C ASP A 262 -22.47 16.83 42.96
N LEU A 263 -23.15 17.26 41.89
CA LEU A 263 -24.57 17.63 41.88
C LEU A 263 -25.18 17.15 40.55
N SER A 264 -25.91 16.05 40.67
CA SER A 264 -26.65 15.33 39.63
C SER A 264 -27.69 16.17 38.88
N ASN A 265 -27.71 16.06 37.55
CA ASN A 265 -28.86 15.78 36.65
C ASN A 265 -28.79 16.54 35.32
N SER A 266 -28.42 15.82 34.25
CA SER A 266 -29.27 15.69 33.05
C SER A 266 -28.70 14.61 32.13
N GLN A 267 -29.25 13.40 32.26
CA GLN A 267 -29.77 12.61 31.15
C GLN A 267 -28.92 12.56 29.85
N SER A 268 -28.01 11.57 29.75
CA SER A 268 -27.55 11.10 28.44
C SER A 268 -28.37 9.87 28.01
N TRP A 269 -29.21 10.06 27.00
CA TRP A 269 -29.81 8.98 26.21
C TRP A 269 -28.80 8.54 25.14
N TRP A 270 -28.56 7.22 25.05
CA TRP A 270 -27.64 6.45 24.17
C TRP A 270 -28.02 6.51 22.66
N PRO A 271 -27.29 5.90 21.68
CA PRO A 271 -26.08 5.05 21.74
C PRO A 271 -25.00 5.31 20.64
N PHE A 272 -23.79 4.78 20.78
CA PHE A 272 -23.02 4.29 19.62
C PHE A 272 -22.40 2.94 19.98
N LYS A 273 -22.80 1.88 19.28
CA LYS A 273 -22.18 0.56 19.33
C LYS A 273 -20.84 0.61 18.58
N GLU A 274 -19.82 -0.02 19.14
CA GLU A 274 -18.52 -0.20 18.52
C GLU A 274 -18.59 -1.20 17.35
N ASP A 275 -18.30 -0.75 16.12
CA ASP A 275 -18.18 -1.61 14.94
C ASP A 275 -16.69 -1.90 14.61
N ASN A 276 -15.99 -2.57 15.53
CA ASN A 276 -14.84 -3.39 15.15
C ASN A 276 -15.14 -4.83 15.58
N CYS A 277 -14.79 -5.82 14.76
CA CYS A 277 -15.08 -7.21 15.11
C CYS A 277 -14.21 -7.73 16.26
N GLY A 278 -13.14 -7.02 16.68
CA GLY A 278 -12.22 -7.46 17.73
C GLY A 278 -11.65 -8.87 17.53
N GLY A 279 -11.51 -9.29 16.26
CA GLY A 279 -11.10 -10.65 15.91
C GLY A 279 -12.15 -11.73 16.12
N LYS A 280 -13.38 -11.36 16.47
CA LYS A 280 -14.51 -12.27 16.78
C LYS A 280 -14.86 -13.21 15.63
N TYR A 281 -14.74 -12.73 14.40
CA TYR A 281 -15.07 -13.50 13.19
C TYR A 281 -13.82 -14.01 12.46
N CYS A 282 -12.63 -13.83 13.03
CA CYS A 282 -11.42 -14.34 12.41
C CYS A 282 -11.35 -15.86 12.57
N ILE A 283 -10.92 -16.52 11.50
CA ILE A 283 -10.68 -17.96 11.48
C ILE A 283 -9.42 -18.23 12.31
N LYS A 284 -9.50 -19.23 13.17
CA LYS A 284 -8.47 -19.58 14.16
C LYS A 284 -8.35 -21.10 14.31
N LYS A 285 -7.36 -21.52 15.10
CA LYS A 285 -7.07 -22.92 15.39
C LYS A 285 -8.34 -23.67 15.83
N GLY A 286 -8.62 -24.81 15.19
CA GLY A 286 -9.78 -25.65 15.43
C GLY A 286 -10.96 -25.45 14.46
N ASP A 287 -10.98 -24.36 13.67
CA ASP A 287 -12.00 -24.17 12.63
C ASP A 287 -11.77 -25.13 11.45
N LYS A 288 -12.85 -25.50 10.75
CA LYS A 288 -12.79 -26.39 9.58
C LYS A 288 -13.72 -25.91 8.45
N ASN A 289 -13.17 -25.63 7.26
CA ASN A 289 -13.93 -25.21 6.08
C ASN A 289 -13.07 -25.16 4.79
N GLU A 290 -13.75 -25.09 3.64
CA GLU A 290 -13.11 -24.99 2.31
C GLU A 290 -12.19 -23.76 2.14
N LEU A 291 -12.51 -22.64 2.81
CA LEU A 291 -11.69 -21.43 2.74
C LEU A 291 -10.31 -21.67 3.36
N ILE A 292 -10.22 -22.39 4.49
CA ILE A 292 -8.95 -22.79 5.10
C ILE A 292 -8.13 -23.66 4.15
N ARG A 293 -8.78 -24.61 3.45
CA ARG A 293 -8.08 -25.46 2.46
C ARG A 293 -7.44 -24.62 1.37
N GLU A 294 -8.20 -23.69 0.82
CA GLU A 294 -7.70 -22.81 -0.22
C GLU A 294 -6.53 -21.95 0.28
N ILE A 295 -6.62 -21.43 1.51
CA ILE A 295 -5.53 -20.66 2.14
C ILE A 295 -4.28 -21.54 2.34
N ASN A 296 -4.45 -22.77 2.81
CA ASN A 296 -3.36 -23.73 2.98
C ASN A 296 -2.67 -24.09 1.66
N ILE A 297 -3.41 -24.12 0.55
CA ILE A 297 -2.84 -24.31 -0.79
C ILE A 297 -2.04 -23.08 -1.22
N ARG A 298 -2.66 -21.88 -1.16
CA ARG A 298 -2.05 -20.63 -1.69
C ARG A 298 -0.85 -20.15 -0.88
N LEU A 299 -0.82 -20.46 0.41
CA LEU A 299 0.28 -20.12 1.31
C LEU A 299 1.19 -21.31 1.63
N ALA A 300 1.08 -22.43 0.89
CA ALA A 300 1.84 -23.65 1.19
C ALA A 300 3.35 -23.42 1.33
N GLY A 301 3.93 -22.46 0.60
CA GLY A 301 5.34 -22.11 0.68
C GLY A 301 5.79 -21.31 1.92
N PHE A 302 4.87 -20.93 2.82
CA PHE A 302 5.18 -20.30 4.11
C PHE A 302 5.17 -21.36 5.22
N GLY A 303 6.29 -22.07 5.39
CA GLY A 303 6.49 -23.06 6.44
C GLY A 303 6.08 -24.48 6.07
N GLY A 304 5.62 -24.67 4.82
CA GLY A 304 5.20 -25.95 4.27
C GLY A 304 3.84 -26.36 4.83
N ASN A 305 2.79 -26.43 4.02
CA ASN A 305 1.46 -26.94 4.45
C ASN A 305 0.83 -27.87 3.39
N VAL A 306 -0.22 -28.60 3.79
CA VAL A 306 -0.99 -29.51 2.94
C VAL A 306 -2.41 -28.99 2.69
N PRO A 307 -3.11 -29.42 1.62
CA PRO A 307 -4.50 -29.07 1.30
C PRO A 307 -5.58 -29.58 2.29
N THR A 308 -5.39 -29.38 3.60
CA THR A 308 -6.40 -29.68 4.63
C THR A 308 -7.39 -28.52 4.80
N ASP A 309 -8.67 -28.80 5.06
CA ASP A 309 -9.68 -27.78 5.45
C ASP A 309 -9.64 -27.41 6.94
N GLU A 310 -8.78 -28.04 7.72
CA GLU A 310 -8.68 -27.78 9.15
C GLU A 310 -7.62 -26.72 9.46
N PHE A 311 -7.95 -25.79 10.36
CA PHE A 311 -7.00 -24.83 10.90
C PHE A 311 -6.16 -25.50 11.98
N THR A 312 -5.11 -26.18 11.54
CA THR A 312 -4.17 -26.88 12.41
C THR A 312 -3.13 -25.92 13.01
N GLU A 313 -2.29 -26.42 13.91
CA GLU A 313 -1.11 -25.67 14.39
C GLU A 313 -0.12 -25.35 13.25
N ARG A 314 -0.08 -26.22 12.23
CA ARG A 314 0.72 -26.01 11.03
C ARG A 314 0.19 -24.81 10.24
N THR A 315 -1.13 -24.69 10.11
CA THR A 315 -1.80 -23.52 9.52
C THR A 315 -1.50 -22.25 10.32
N GLU A 316 -1.57 -22.30 11.65
CA GLU A 316 -1.25 -21.13 12.49
C GLU A 316 0.17 -20.62 12.25
N ARG A 317 1.17 -21.51 12.23
CA ARG A 317 2.57 -21.15 11.96
C ARG A 317 2.75 -20.57 10.55
N MET A 318 2.08 -21.13 9.55
CA MET A 318 2.08 -20.62 8.17
C MET A 318 1.52 -19.20 8.11
N ILE A 319 0.40 -18.92 8.79
CA ILE A 319 -0.20 -17.58 8.85
C ILE A 319 0.72 -16.59 9.57
N LYS A 320 1.30 -16.98 10.70
CA LYS A 320 2.28 -16.14 11.42
C LYS A 320 3.48 -15.80 10.55
N GLN A 321 4.03 -16.79 9.85
CA GLN A 321 5.13 -16.57 8.91
C GLN A 321 4.72 -15.63 7.77
N PHE A 322 3.54 -15.80 7.18
CA PHE A 322 3.03 -14.90 6.15
C PHE A 322 2.85 -13.46 6.67
N GLN A 323 2.31 -13.30 7.87
CA GLN A 323 2.14 -11.99 8.54
C GLN A 323 3.49 -11.29 8.78
N ARG A 324 4.47 -12.01 9.31
CA ARG A 324 5.82 -11.48 9.56
C ARG A 324 6.58 -11.18 8.26
N ASP A 325 6.51 -12.09 7.30
CA ASP A 325 7.42 -12.07 6.16
C ASP A 325 6.86 -11.26 4.99
N TYR A 326 5.58 -11.42 4.67
CA TYR A 326 4.91 -10.72 3.57
C TYR A 326 4.22 -9.44 4.04
N MET A 327 3.31 -9.53 5.02
CA MET A 327 2.47 -8.41 5.44
C MET A 327 3.21 -7.36 6.29
N LYS A 328 4.29 -7.76 6.97
CA LYS A 328 5.06 -6.93 7.93
C LYS A 328 4.20 -6.42 9.09
N VAL A 329 3.32 -7.27 9.60
CA VAL A 329 2.43 -7.00 10.74
C VAL A 329 2.71 -7.98 11.89
N PRO A 330 2.22 -7.71 13.12
CA PRO A 330 2.33 -8.66 14.23
C PRO A 330 1.75 -10.04 13.91
N GLU A 331 2.38 -11.08 14.44
CA GLU A 331 2.04 -12.48 14.21
C GLU A 331 0.84 -12.92 15.06
N THR A 332 -0.38 -12.58 14.61
CA THR A 332 -1.60 -12.98 15.32
C THR A 332 -1.94 -14.45 15.15
N GLY A 333 -1.52 -15.07 14.03
CA GLY A 333 -1.89 -16.45 13.70
C GLY A 333 -3.38 -16.66 13.45
N LYS A 334 -4.13 -15.58 13.19
CA LYS A 334 -5.55 -15.60 12.84
C LYS A 334 -5.75 -15.09 11.43
N ILE A 335 -6.81 -15.56 10.77
CA ILE A 335 -7.17 -15.13 9.42
C ILE A 335 -8.40 -14.22 9.53
N CYS A 336 -8.18 -12.94 9.21
CA CYS A 336 -9.22 -11.93 9.13
C CYS A 336 -9.19 -11.30 7.72
N GLY A 337 -10.07 -10.34 7.44
CA GLY A 337 -10.19 -9.71 6.12
C GLY A 337 -8.87 -9.13 5.59
N ASN A 338 -8.06 -8.54 6.46
CA ASN A 338 -6.73 -8.04 6.09
C ASN A 338 -5.76 -9.15 5.63
N VAL A 339 -5.84 -10.35 6.21
CA VAL A 339 -5.04 -11.51 5.78
C VAL A 339 -5.55 -12.03 4.43
N LEU A 340 -6.86 -12.12 4.24
CA LEU A 340 -7.47 -12.54 2.96
C LEU A 340 -7.08 -11.59 1.82
N ASN A 341 -7.16 -10.27 2.05
CA ASN A 341 -6.73 -9.26 1.10
C ASN A 341 -5.23 -9.37 0.76
N ALA A 342 -4.38 -9.61 1.77
CA ALA A 342 -2.95 -9.79 1.55
C ALA A 342 -2.63 -11.07 0.77
N ILE A 343 -3.43 -12.15 0.95
CA ILE A 343 -3.29 -13.37 0.16
C ILE A 343 -3.62 -13.09 -1.31
N ASP A 344 -4.68 -12.35 -1.62
CA ASP A 344 -5.00 -11.98 -3.00
C ASP A 344 -3.90 -11.12 -3.63
N GLU A 345 -3.35 -10.15 -2.90
CA GLU A 345 -2.20 -9.36 -3.35
C GLU A 345 -0.97 -10.24 -3.64
N PHE A 346 -0.65 -11.17 -2.73
CA PHE A 346 0.43 -12.13 -2.91
C PHE A 346 0.20 -13.00 -4.16
N CYS A 347 -1.01 -13.51 -4.33
CA CYS A 347 -1.38 -14.36 -5.45
C CYS A 347 -1.28 -13.62 -6.78
N PHE A 348 -1.74 -12.37 -6.82
CA PHE A 348 -1.63 -11.52 -8.01
C PHE A 348 -0.17 -11.27 -8.39
N LYS A 349 0.67 -10.91 -7.41
CA LYS A 349 2.08 -10.55 -7.65
C LYS A 349 2.98 -11.74 -7.97
N TRP A 350 2.72 -12.90 -7.39
CA TRP A 350 3.61 -14.07 -7.44
C TRP A 350 3.01 -15.26 -8.16
N ASN A 351 1.97 -15.05 -8.99
CA ASN A 351 1.33 -16.11 -9.73
C ASN A 351 2.32 -16.87 -10.62
N GLU A 352 2.18 -18.20 -10.67
CA GLU A 352 2.99 -19.05 -11.55
C GLU A 352 2.34 -19.15 -12.93
N GLN A 353 3.17 -19.12 -13.98
CA GLN A 353 2.73 -19.32 -15.36
C GLN A 353 2.66 -20.81 -15.67
N ILE A 354 1.45 -21.38 -15.69
CA ILE A 354 1.26 -22.84 -15.83
C ILE A 354 1.84 -23.39 -17.15
N ALA A 355 1.89 -22.55 -18.19
CA ALA A 355 2.47 -22.90 -19.48
C ALA A 355 3.97 -23.29 -19.38
N GLU A 356 4.70 -22.73 -18.43
CA GLU A 356 6.13 -23.05 -18.18
C GLU A 356 6.33 -24.45 -17.58
N TYR A 357 5.27 -25.08 -17.06
CA TYR A 357 5.31 -26.40 -16.46
C TYR A 357 4.90 -27.52 -17.43
N THR A 358 4.53 -27.18 -18.66
CA THR A 358 4.05 -28.14 -19.65
C THR A 358 5.09 -29.22 -19.99
N CYS A 359 4.59 -30.37 -20.40
CA CYS A 359 5.36 -31.58 -20.57
C CYS A 359 6.46 -31.44 -21.61
N LEU A 360 7.66 -31.89 -21.25
CA LEU A 360 8.82 -31.86 -22.12
C LEU A 360 8.69 -32.76 -23.37
N CYS A 361 7.72 -33.70 -23.42
CA CYS A 361 7.47 -34.50 -24.62
C CYS A 361 7.19 -33.64 -25.86
N LYS A 362 6.66 -32.41 -25.67
CA LYS A 362 6.33 -31.50 -26.76
C LYS A 362 7.56 -31.13 -27.61
N ASN A 363 8.74 -31.12 -26.97
CA ASN A 363 10.02 -30.74 -27.58
C ASN A 363 10.81 -31.93 -28.15
N LEU A 364 10.27 -33.16 -28.07
CA LEU A 364 10.97 -34.36 -28.53
C LEU A 364 10.42 -34.85 -29.88
N ASN A 365 11.31 -35.01 -30.86
CA ASN A 365 10.95 -35.54 -32.18
C ASN A 365 10.71 -37.06 -32.16
N SER A 366 11.31 -37.77 -31.19
CA SER A 366 11.13 -39.22 -31.02
C SER A 366 9.77 -39.62 -30.47
N VAL A 367 8.97 -38.67 -29.96
CA VAL A 367 7.62 -38.90 -29.46
C VAL A 367 6.63 -38.44 -30.52
N THR A 368 5.97 -39.40 -31.18
CA THR A 368 4.98 -39.14 -32.24
C THR A 368 3.62 -38.78 -31.67
N ASP A 369 3.17 -39.51 -30.65
CA ASP A 369 1.91 -39.25 -29.94
C ASP A 369 2.19 -38.39 -28.69
N LYS A 370 2.32 -37.08 -28.86
CA LYS A 370 2.61 -36.13 -27.76
C LYS A 370 1.38 -35.88 -26.90
N CYS A 371 1.57 -35.70 -25.58
CA CYS A 371 0.48 -35.26 -24.71
C CYS A 371 0.14 -33.78 -24.91
N SER A 372 -1.03 -33.35 -24.45
CA SER A 372 -1.53 -31.96 -24.54
C SER A 372 -0.82 -30.96 -23.62
N GLY A 373 0.21 -31.41 -22.88
CA GLY A 373 0.99 -30.61 -21.95
C GLY A 373 1.02 -31.20 -20.55
N PHE A 374 0.04 -32.01 -20.14
CA PHE A 374 -0.03 -32.55 -18.78
C PHE A 374 -0.48 -34.02 -18.77
N GLY A 375 0.29 -34.87 -19.47
CA GLY A 375 0.01 -36.30 -19.54
C GLY A 375 -1.28 -36.64 -20.31
N LYS A 376 -1.61 -37.92 -20.32
CA LYS A 376 -2.83 -38.49 -20.93
C LYS A 376 -3.71 -39.16 -19.88
N GLY A 377 -3.41 -38.97 -18.58
CA GLY A 377 -4.14 -39.59 -17.49
C GLY A 377 -3.91 -41.11 -17.36
N ARG A 378 -2.81 -41.64 -17.91
CA ARG A 378 -2.56 -43.09 -17.92
C ARG A 378 -2.20 -43.62 -16.54
N TYR A 379 -2.53 -44.89 -16.30
CA TYR A 379 -2.11 -45.69 -15.14
C TYR A 379 -2.62 -45.21 -13.78
N ASN A 380 -3.81 -44.60 -13.74
CA ASN A 380 -4.51 -44.35 -12.48
C ASN A 380 -4.79 -45.67 -11.74
N GLY A 381 -4.42 -45.74 -10.46
CA GLY A 381 -4.57 -46.94 -9.63
C GLY A 381 -3.52 -48.02 -9.87
N VAL A 382 -2.52 -47.78 -10.74
CA VAL A 382 -1.48 -48.77 -11.05
C VAL A 382 -0.21 -48.43 -10.26
N TYR A 383 0.20 -49.34 -9.38
CA TYR A 383 1.38 -49.18 -8.53
C TYR A 383 2.45 -50.20 -8.88
N LYS A 384 3.72 -49.82 -8.70
CA LYS A 384 4.86 -50.75 -8.86
C LYS A 384 5.03 -51.73 -7.70
N THR A 385 4.37 -51.46 -6.58
CA THR A 385 4.46 -52.26 -5.35
C THR A 385 3.07 -52.53 -4.80
N ALA A 386 2.93 -53.65 -4.08
CA ALA A 386 1.67 -54.03 -3.44
C ALA A 386 1.21 -53.06 -2.33
N THR A 387 2.14 -52.31 -1.73
CA THR A 387 1.88 -51.36 -0.63
C THR A 387 1.15 -50.08 -1.04
N GLN A 388 0.90 -49.86 -2.34
CA GLN A 388 0.13 -48.73 -2.90
C GLN A 388 0.52 -47.33 -2.37
N ILE A 389 1.81 -47.12 -2.11
CA ILE A 389 2.32 -45.80 -1.70
C ILE A 389 2.56 -44.90 -2.91
N GLU A 390 2.31 -43.60 -2.77
CA GLU A 390 2.29 -42.64 -3.89
C GLU A 390 3.60 -42.60 -4.69
N ARG A 391 4.75 -42.77 -4.03
CA ARG A 391 6.05 -42.78 -4.71
C ARG A 391 6.23 -43.90 -5.74
N TYR A 392 5.38 -44.94 -5.68
CA TYR A 392 5.33 -46.05 -6.63
C TYR A 392 4.09 -46.04 -7.51
N HIS A 393 3.27 -45.00 -7.41
CA HIS A 393 2.10 -44.80 -8.26
C HIS A 393 2.55 -44.38 -9.67
N ASN A 394 2.12 -45.12 -10.68
CA ASN A 394 2.47 -44.86 -12.08
C ASN A 394 1.61 -43.76 -12.74
N TYR A 395 0.74 -43.11 -11.98
CA TYR A 395 -0.30 -42.26 -12.51
C TYR A 395 0.21 -40.93 -13.07
N GLU A 396 -0.25 -40.61 -14.28
CA GLU A 396 -0.14 -39.28 -14.88
C GLU A 396 -1.20 -38.33 -14.31
N ARG A 397 -0.87 -37.60 -13.25
CA ARG A 397 -1.79 -36.64 -12.61
C ARG A 397 -2.27 -35.59 -13.61
N PRO A 398 -3.51 -35.09 -13.51
CA PRO A 398 -4.12 -34.22 -14.52
C PRO A 398 -3.68 -32.74 -14.42
N GLY A 399 -2.38 -32.48 -14.30
CA GLY A 399 -1.83 -31.14 -14.15
C GLY A 399 -0.64 -31.10 -13.19
N ILE A 400 -0.29 -29.90 -12.72
CA ILE A 400 0.68 -29.70 -11.64
C ILE A 400 -0.05 -29.45 -10.33
N HIS A 401 0.46 -30.03 -9.24
CA HIS A 401 -0.10 -29.84 -7.91
C HIS A 401 -0.04 -28.37 -7.46
N ARG A 402 -1.15 -27.79 -7.01
CA ARG A 402 -1.24 -26.36 -6.67
C ARG A 402 -0.33 -25.93 -5.52
N SER A 403 -0.19 -26.75 -4.48
CA SER A 403 0.76 -26.45 -3.39
C SER A 403 2.21 -26.37 -3.89
N LEU A 404 2.57 -27.16 -4.91
CA LEU A 404 3.90 -27.09 -5.51
C LEU A 404 4.12 -25.76 -6.22
N LEU A 405 3.13 -25.29 -6.98
CA LEU A 405 3.17 -23.98 -7.65
C LEU A 405 3.37 -22.86 -6.62
N TRP A 406 2.55 -22.84 -5.57
CA TRP A 406 2.64 -21.80 -4.54
C TRP A 406 3.90 -21.91 -3.67
N GLY A 407 4.47 -23.12 -3.53
CA GLY A 407 5.82 -23.31 -2.98
C GLY A 407 6.88 -22.57 -3.81
N VAL A 408 6.83 -22.68 -5.14
CA VAL A 408 7.73 -21.93 -6.05
C VAL A 408 7.48 -20.43 -5.98
N SER A 409 6.21 -19.98 -5.90
CA SER A 409 5.88 -18.56 -5.71
C SER A 409 6.50 -17.97 -4.46
N SER A 410 6.37 -18.63 -3.31
CA SER A 410 7.00 -18.19 -2.06
C SER A 410 8.52 -18.16 -2.16
N LEU A 411 9.13 -19.16 -2.81
CA LEU A 411 10.57 -19.18 -3.05
C LEU A 411 11.03 -17.96 -3.88
N ARG A 412 10.31 -17.63 -4.96
CA ARG A 412 10.58 -16.44 -5.78
C ARG A 412 10.47 -15.15 -4.96
N PHE A 413 9.46 -15.07 -4.10
CA PHE A 413 9.30 -13.95 -3.16
C PHE A 413 10.49 -13.79 -2.21
N TYR A 414 10.95 -14.85 -1.57
CA TYR A 414 12.09 -14.77 -0.64
C TYR A 414 13.41 -14.47 -1.36
N LEU A 415 13.62 -15.07 -2.54
CA LEU A 415 14.79 -14.75 -3.37
C LEU A 415 14.77 -13.29 -3.80
N SER A 416 13.61 -12.68 -4.04
CA SER A 416 13.53 -11.26 -4.42
C SER A 416 13.92 -10.29 -3.30
N LYS A 417 14.10 -10.75 -2.06
CA LYS A 417 14.51 -9.90 -0.92
C LYS A 417 16.02 -9.68 -0.84
N GLN A 418 16.78 -10.33 -1.71
CA GLN A 418 18.23 -10.22 -1.76
C GLN A 418 18.73 -10.25 -3.22
N SER A 419 20.00 -9.91 -3.44
CA SER A 419 20.58 -9.75 -4.78
C SER A 419 21.59 -10.83 -5.19
N ILE A 420 22.00 -11.69 -4.26
CA ILE A 420 23.03 -12.72 -4.43
C ILE A 420 22.49 -13.87 -5.26
N TYR A 421 21.45 -14.55 -4.77
CA TYR A 421 20.85 -15.69 -5.45
C TYR A 421 19.65 -15.25 -6.29
N LYS A 422 19.51 -15.78 -7.50
CA LYS A 422 18.31 -15.53 -8.31
C LYS A 422 17.73 -16.81 -8.84
N TYR A 423 16.40 -16.90 -8.74
CA TYR A 423 15.60 -17.81 -9.54
C TYR A 423 15.79 -17.46 -11.03
N LEU A 424 15.96 -18.48 -11.89
CA LEU A 424 16.09 -18.28 -13.33
C LEU A 424 14.91 -18.88 -14.09
N TRP A 425 14.95 -20.20 -14.35
CA TRP A 425 13.91 -20.90 -15.11
C TRP A 425 13.69 -22.31 -14.54
N LYS A 426 12.58 -22.93 -14.93
CA LYS A 426 12.32 -24.34 -14.67
C LYS A 426 13.04 -25.19 -15.71
N THR A 427 13.89 -26.12 -15.28
CA THR A 427 14.49 -27.09 -16.23
C THR A 427 13.51 -28.20 -16.57
N ALA A 428 12.56 -28.50 -15.67
CA ALA A 428 11.41 -29.34 -15.96
C ALA A 428 10.24 -29.12 -14.99
N GLY A 429 9.03 -29.03 -15.52
CA GLY A 429 7.78 -29.18 -14.77
C GLY A 429 7.22 -30.59 -14.94
N TYR A 430 6.45 -30.81 -16.00
CA TYR A 430 5.79 -32.09 -16.27
C TYR A 430 6.62 -33.02 -17.18
N ARG A 431 6.52 -34.34 -16.95
CA ARG A 431 7.05 -35.41 -17.82
C ARG A 431 6.05 -36.58 -17.83
N CYS A 432 5.40 -36.82 -18.96
CA CYS A 432 4.51 -37.97 -19.16
C CYS A 432 5.29 -39.27 -19.43
N TRP A 433 4.61 -40.40 -19.50
CA TRP A 433 5.23 -41.69 -19.82
C TRP A 433 5.91 -41.70 -21.18
N ASP A 434 5.34 -41.04 -22.20
CA ASP A 434 5.96 -40.99 -23.52
C ASP A 434 7.33 -40.28 -23.47
N HIS A 435 7.43 -39.18 -22.70
CA HIS A 435 8.73 -38.54 -22.42
C HIS A 435 9.66 -39.46 -21.63
N ASN A 436 9.17 -40.09 -20.57
CA ASN A 436 9.99 -40.98 -19.74
C ASN A 436 10.49 -42.23 -20.48
N ASN A 437 9.73 -42.76 -21.43
CA ASN A 437 10.15 -43.90 -22.24
C ASN A 437 11.19 -43.48 -23.28
N SER A 438 11.08 -42.27 -23.84
CA SER A 438 12.05 -41.74 -24.82
C SER A 438 13.43 -41.42 -24.22
N VAL A 439 13.47 -41.11 -22.92
CA VAL A 439 14.70 -40.93 -22.15
C VAL A 439 14.52 -41.80 -20.90
N PRO A 440 14.91 -43.10 -20.97
CA PRO A 440 14.44 -44.18 -20.09
C PRO A 440 14.52 -43.86 -18.60
N ARG A 441 13.47 -43.23 -18.07
CA ARG A 441 13.36 -42.83 -16.66
C ARG A 441 12.33 -43.71 -15.99
N LYS A 442 12.66 -44.16 -14.79
CA LYS A 442 11.75 -44.96 -13.95
C LYS A 442 10.92 -44.10 -13.00
N THR A 443 11.25 -42.83 -12.74
CA THR A 443 10.54 -42.00 -11.74
C THR A 443 9.27 -41.35 -12.29
N THR A 444 8.23 -41.22 -11.45
CA THR A 444 6.96 -40.54 -11.75
C THR A 444 6.79 -39.20 -11.04
N ASN A 445 7.84 -38.67 -10.39
CA ASN A 445 7.75 -37.39 -9.65
C ASN A 445 7.25 -36.24 -10.54
N HIS A 446 7.77 -36.13 -11.76
CA HIS A 446 7.36 -35.10 -12.72
C HIS A 446 6.02 -35.38 -13.43
N MET A 447 5.27 -36.41 -13.02
CA MET A 447 3.87 -36.59 -13.45
C MET A 447 2.94 -35.76 -12.56
N GLY A 448 3.24 -34.46 -12.47
CA GLY A 448 2.43 -33.48 -11.74
C GLY A 448 2.91 -33.07 -10.35
N LYS A 449 3.90 -33.75 -9.77
CA LYS A 449 4.27 -33.61 -8.35
C LYS A 449 5.63 -32.97 -8.09
N ALA A 450 6.38 -32.61 -9.13
CA ALA A 450 7.73 -32.09 -8.98
C ALA A 450 8.09 -31.01 -10.01
N VAL A 451 9.09 -30.21 -9.65
CA VAL A 451 9.69 -29.18 -10.48
C VAL A 451 11.20 -29.15 -10.26
N ASP A 452 11.96 -29.04 -11.35
CA ASP A 452 13.41 -28.84 -11.33
C ASP A 452 13.69 -27.36 -11.60
N ILE A 453 14.42 -26.69 -10.70
CA ILE A 453 14.61 -25.22 -10.74
C ILE A 453 16.09 -24.84 -10.89
N GLN A 454 16.35 -23.91 -11.81
CA GLN A 454 17.66 -23.36 -12.10
C GLN A 454 17.90 -22.03 -11.36
N PHE A 455 19.15 -21.83 -10.89
CA PHE A 455 19.55 -20.65 -10.15
C PHE A 455 20.83 -20.00 -10.68
N SER A 456 21.06 -18.74 -10.29
CA SER A 456 22.35 -18.05 -10.41
C SER A 456 22.81 -17.48 -9.06
N LYS A 457 24.12 -17.24 -8.95
CA LYS A 457 24.75 -16.46 -7.88
C LYS A 457 25.49 -15.27 -8.49
N ASN A 458 25.18 -14.05 -8.06
CA ASN A 458 25.77 -12.81 -8.56
C ASN A 458 25.74 -12.69 -10.10
N GLY A 459 24.64 -13.13 -10.72
CA GLY A 459 24.46 -13.12 -12.18
C GLY A 459 25.12 -14.29 -12.93
N ILE A 460 25.86 -15.16 -12.24
CA ILE A 460 26.48 -16.35 -12.84
C ILE A 460 25.57 -17.56 -12.64
N THR A 461 25.10 -18.17 -13.72
CA THR A 461 24.26 -19.37 -13.70
C THR A 461 24.99 -20.58 -13.13
N ILE A 462 24.37 -21.27 -12.18
CA ILE A 462 24.87 -22.51 -11.57
C ILE A 462 24.59 -23.68 -12.52
N GLN A 463 25.38 -23.85 -13.57
CA GLN A 463 25.11 -24.83 -14.63
C GLN A 463 26.22 -25.88 -14.79
N GLY A 464 25.87 -26.99 -15.46
CA GLY A 464 26.79 -28.10 -15.74
C GLY A 464 27.09 -28.98 -14.52
N LYS A 465 27.61 -30.18 -14.77
CA LYS A 465 27.99 -31.13 -13.71
C LYS A 465 29.35 -30.75 -13.12
N ARG A 466 29.35 -29.92 -12.07
CA ARG A 466 30.57 -29.33 -11.46
C ARG A 466 30.57 -29.38 -9.94
N GLN A 467 31.67 -29.83 -9.34
CA GLN A 467 31.77 -29.99 -7.88
C GLN A 467 31.56 -28.66 -7.14
N SER A 468 32.01 -27.56 -7.74
CA SER A 468 31.84 -26.20 -7.23
C SER A 468 30.38 -25.75 -7.10
N ASN A 469 29.45 -26.39 -7.80
CA ASN A 469 28.02 -26.03 -7.72
C ASN A 469 27.39 -26.53 -6.42
N LEU A 470 27.90 -27.63 -5.85
CA LEU A 470 27.25 -28.33 -4.76
C LEU A 470 27.14 -27.46 -3.50
N SER A 471 28.20 -26.72 -3.14
CA SER A 471 28.15 -25.80 -2.00
C SER A 471 27.11 -24.70 -2.22
N LEU A 472 27.00 -24.17 -3.43
CA LEU A 472 26.03 -23.13 -3.77
C LEU A 472 24.59 -23.63 -3.70
N LEU A 473 24.32 -24.85 -4.18
CA LEU A 473 23.00 -25.46 -4.12
C LEU A 473 22.61 -25.80 -2.68
N ASN A 474 23.55 -26.28 -1.85
CA ASN A 474 23.32 -26.48 -0.42
C ASN A 474 23.04 -25.16 0.29
N GLU A 475 23.79 -24.08 -0.01
CA GLU A 475 23.50 -22.74 0.52
C GLU A 475 22.08 -22.27 0.14
N ILE A 476 21.63 -22.52 -1.08
CA ILE A 476 20.26 -22.18 -1.51
C ILE A 476 19.23 -23.03 -0.77
N ASN A 477 19.49 -24.33 -0.61
CA ASN A 477 18.62 -25.21 0.15
C ASN A 477 18.45 -24.70 1.59
N ASP A 478 19.55 -24.51 2.30
CA ASP A 478 19.55 -24.20 3.73
C ASP A 478 18.94 -22.81 3.99
N ASN A 479 19.27 -21.83 3.16
CA ASN A 479 18.82 -20.45 3.36
C ASN A 479 17.41 -20.17 2.86
N PHE A 480 16.84 -21.00 1.98
CA PHE A 480 15.54 -20.74 1.37
C PHE A 480 14.56 -21.92 1.46
N PHE A 481 14.92 -23.10 0.95
CA PHE A 481 14.01 -24.25 0.91
C PHE A 481 13.73 -24.81 2.32
N ALA A 482 14.78 -25.16 3.06
CA ALA A 482 14.66 -25.65 4.42
C ALA A 482 14.12 -24.56 5.36
N LYS A 483 14.65 -23.34 5.24
CA LYS A 483 14.29 -22.21 6.12
C LYS A 483 12.86 -21.74 5.98
N PHE A 484 12.38 -21.53 4.74
CA PHE A 484 11.08 -20.88 4.53
C PHE A 484 9.98 -21.85 4.15
N LEU A 485 10.26 -22.84 3.30
CA LEU A 485 9.25 -23.83 2.87
C LEU A 485 9.17 -25.03 3.82
N ASN A 486 10.10 -25.14 4.78
CA ASN A 486 10.29 -26.33 5.62
C ASN A 486 10.47 -27.60 4.79
N ALA A 487 11.13 -27.46 3.62
CA ALA A 487 11.38 -28.59 2.73
C ALA A 487 12.38 -29.56 3.35
N LYS A 488 12.14 -30.86 3.18
CA LYS A 488 12.95 -31.94 3.73
C LYS A 488 14.00 -32.40 2.74
N TYR A 489 15.24 -32.46 3.22
CA TYR A 489 16.37 -32.92 2.42
C TYR A 489 16.33 -34.43 2.26
N GLN A 490 16.47 -34.93 1.03
CA GLN A 490 16.47 -36.36 0.71
C GLN A 490 15.22 -37.13 1.19
N TRP A 491 14.08 -36.45 1.28
CA TRP A 491 12.83 -37.00 1.79
C TRP A 491 12.88 -37.55 3.24
N ILE A 492 13.96 -37.26 3.99
CA ILE A 492 14.09 -37.66 5.40
C ILE A 492 13.04 -36.89 6.21
N ASP A 493 12.18 -37.61 6.92
CA ASP A 493 11.00 -37.06 7.60
C ASP A 493 10.08 -36.25 6.66
N GLY A 494 10.05 -36.65 5.38
CA GLY A 494 9.35 -35.98 4.29
C GLY A 494 7.82 -36.05 4.32
N LYS A 495 7.24 -36.88 5.20
CA LYS A 495 5.79 -37.11 5.25
C LYS A 495 5.02 -35.78 5.33
N ASN A 496 4.13 -35.54 4.38
CA ASN A 496 3.33 -34.32 4.25
C ASN A 496 4.16 -33.03 4.16
N ASN A 497 5.43 -33.08 3.77
CA ASN A 497 6.29 -31.92 3.57
C ASN A 497 6.77 -31.83 2.12
N PHE A 498 7.10 -30.61 1.69
CA PHE A 498 7.93 -30.46 0.51
C PHE A 498 9.22 -31.23 0.72
N SER A 499 9.75 -31.79 -0.35
CA SER A 499 11.03 -32.49 -0.30
C SER A 499 11.91 -32.08 -1.45
N ILE A 500 13.23 -32.15 -1.23
CA ILE A 500 14.22 -31.95 -2.29
C ILE A 500 15.09 -33.20 -2.47
N GLU A 501 15.50 -33.43 -3.72
CA GLU A 501 16.44 -34.52 -4.06
C GLU A 501 17.83 -34.29 -3.44
N PRO A 502 18.60 -35.37 -3.19
CA PRO A 502 19.99 -35.25 -2.79
C PRO A 502 20.81 -34.43 -3.80
N ILE A 503 21.61 -33.49 -3.28
CA ILE A 503 22.55 -32.69 -4.07
C ILE A 503 23.89 -33.43 -4.12
N GLY A 504 24.40 -33.75 -5.31
CA GLY A 504 25.63 -34.48 -5.48
C GLY A 504 25.93 -34.93 -6.91
N MET A 505 26.97 -35.76 -7.09
CA MET A 505 27.51 -36.17 -8.39
C MET A 505 27.08 -37.55 -8.87
N ASN A 506 26.43 -38.33 -8.01
CA ASN A 506 26.05 -39.70 -8.31
C ASN A 506 24.73 -39.75 -9.09
N GLU A 507 24.41 -40.94 -9.59
CA GLU A 507 23.11 -41.20 -10.22
C GLU A 507 21.97 -40.93 -9.23
N GLY A 508 20.91 -40.27 -9.69
CA GLY A 508 19.76 -39.90 -8.85
C GLY A 508 19.98 -38.68 -7.95
N GLN A 509 21.08 -37.94 -8.12
CA GLN A 509 21.36 -36.69 -7.42
C GLN A 509 21.31 -35.49 -8.36
N THR A 510 21.12 -34.29 -7.82
CA THR A 510 21.15 -33.03 -8.58
C THR A 510 22.47 -32.28 -8.40
N TRP A 511 22.99 -31.66 -9.46
CA TRP A 511 24.31 -31.00 -9.45
C TRP A 511 24.31 -29.58 -10.04
N SER A 512 23.22 -29.15 -10.67
CA SER A 512 23.08 -27.80 -11.21
C SER A 512 21.67 -27.21 -11.06
N TRP A 513 20.73 -27.97 -10.52
CA TRP A 513 19.37 -27.53 -10.22
C TRP A 513 18.96 -28.08 -8.85
N ILE A 514 17.86 -27.57 -8.30
CA ILE A 514 17.22 -28.16 -7.12
C ILE A 514 15.88 -28.75 -7.58
N HIS A 515 15.68 -30.03 -7.28
CA HIS A 515 14.38 -30.69 -7.43
C HIS A 515 13.52 -30.37 -6.21
N LEU A 516 12.29 -29.94 -6.42
CA LEU A 516 11.28 -29.76 -5.38
C LEU A 516 10.07 -30.61 -5.71
N ASP A 517 9.57 -31.37 -4.75
CA ASP A 517 8.40 -32.21 -4.94
C ASP A 517 7.48 -32.31 -3.71
N VAL A 518 6.27 -32.81 -3.95
CA VAL A 518 5.24 -33.09 -2.94
C VAL A 518 4.90 -34.59 -2.90
N ARG A 519 5.81 -35.47 -3.32
CA ARG A 519 5.52 -36.91 -3.48
C ARG A 519 5.21 -37.64 -2.17
N GLU A 520 5.66 -37.07 -1.06
CA GLU A 520 5.51 -37.63 0.30
C GLU A 520 4.25 -37.11 0.99
N PHE A 521 3.39 -36.38 0.27
CA PHE A 521 2.04 -36.06 0.74
C PHE A 521 1.19 -37.34 0.78
N ASP A 522 0.37 -37.48 1.82
CA ASP A 522 -0.62 -38.54 1.91
C ASP A 522 -1.62 -38.44 0.73
N ASN A 523 -2.18 -39.57 0.30
CA ASN A 523 -3.01 -39.64 -0.91
C ASN A 523 -4.21 -38.67 -0.88
N GLU A 524 -4.77 -38.37 0.29
CA GLU A 524 -5.87 -37.41 0.46
C GLU A 524 -5.49 -35.98 0.04
N TYR A 525 -4.20 -35.63 0.13
CA TYR A 525 -3.63 -34.35 -0.27
C TYR A 525 -3.13 -34.35 -1.71
N LEU A 526 -3.31 -35.46 -2.43
CA LEU A 526 -2.93 -35.66 -3.83
C LEU A 526 -4.13 -36.06 -4.69
N ASP A 527 -5.33 -35.67 -4.26
CA ASP A 527 -6.54 -35.74 -5.08
C ASP A 527 -6.38 -34.90 -6.35
N ASP A 528 -6.92 -35.40 -7.46
CA ASP A 528 -6.83 -34.78 -8.78
C ASP A 528 -7.37 -33.35 -8.81
N LYS A 529 -8.30 -32.99 -7.91
CA LYS A 529 -8.81 -31.62 -7.77
C LYS A 529 -7.75 -30.59 -7.37
N TYR A 530 -6.62 -31.04 -6.82
CA TYR A 530 -5.48 -30.17 -6.48
C TYR A 530 -4.47 -30.05 -7.62
N PHE A 531 -4.69 -30.68 -8.76
CA PHE A 531 -3.84 -30.59 -9.94
C PHE A 531 -4.49 -29.70 -10.99
N VAL A 532 -3.68 -28.82 -11.59
CA VAL A 532 -4.17 -27.81 -12.53
C VAL A 532 -3.42 -27.84 -13.84
N LYS A 533 -4.15 -27.60 -14.92
CA LYS A 533 -3.64 -27.55 -16.30
C LYS A 533 -3.89 -26.21 -16.99
N ASN A 534 -4.74 -25.36 -16.40
CA ASN A 534 -5.13 -24.06 -16.93
C ASN A 534 -4.73 -22.93 -15.95
N GLN A 535 -4.45 -21.74 -16.49
CA GLN A 535 -3.90 -20.62 -15.73
C GLN A 535 -4.85 -20.13 -14.63
N GLU A 536 -6.15 -20.05 -14.94
CA GLU A 536 -7.19 -19.58 -14.01
C GLU A 536 -7.32 -20.46 -12.76
N GLN A 537 -7.02 -21.76 -12.90
CA GLN A 537 -7.14 -22.73 -11.80
C GLN A 537 -5.98 -22.63 -10.79
N VAL A 538 -4.87 -21.96 -11.14
CA VAL A 538 -3.71 -21.82 -10.25
C VAL A 538 -4.10 -21.05 -8.98
N SER A 539 -4.64 -19.84 -9.16
CA SER A 539 -5.20 -19.04 -8.07
C SER A 539 -6.63 -19.45 -7.75
N ASN A 540 -7.43 -19.91 -8.71
CA ASN A 540 -8.85 -20.23 -8.51
C ASN A 540 -9.66 -19.01 -8.01
N GLY A 541 -9.42 -17.84 -8.63
CA GLY A 541 -10.12 -16.58 -8.33
C GLY A 541 -9.68 -15.88 -7.04
N SER A 542 -10.40 -14.82 -6.66
CA SER A 542 -10.16 -14.09 -5.40
C SER A 542 -10.51 -14.95 -4.18
N ILE A 543 -9.65 -14.94 -3.17
CA ILE A 543 -9.91 -15.64 -1.90
C ILE A 543 -10.96 -14.92 -1.06
N VAL A 544 -11.07 -13.60 -1.22
CA VAL A 544 -12.10 -12.79 -0.57
C VAL A 544 -13.47 -13.15 -1.13
N GLU A 545 -13.62 -13.20 -2.46
CA GLU A 545 -14.86 -13.64 -3.11
C GLU A 545 -15.23 -15.08 -2.75
N LEU A 546 -14.25 -15.98 -2.66
CA LEU A 546 -14.47 -17.34 -2.19
C LEU A 546 -15.00 -17.34 -0.75
N GLY A 547 -14.40 -16.53 0.13
CA GLY A 547 -14.87 -16.37 1.50
C GLY A 547 -16.32 -15.89 1.57
N GLU A 548 -16.69 -14.88 0.76
CA GLU A 548 -18.07 -14.40 0.68
C GLU A 548 -19.03 -15.49 0.20
N LYS A 549 -18.69 -16.22 -0.87
CA LYS A 549 -19.49 -17.33 -1.40
C LYS A 549 -19.70 -18.45 -0.38
N LEU A 550 -18.72 -18.68 0.49
CA LEU A 550 -18.77 -19.67 1.56
C LEU A 550 -19.44 -19.17 2.85
N GLY A 551 -19.99 -17.94 2.85
CA GLY A 551 -20.70 -17.37 4.01
C GLY A 551 -19.80 -16.70 5.05
N PHE A 552 -18.54 -16.43 4.73
CA PHE A 552 -17.57 -15.76 5.61
C PHE A 552 -17.54 -14.24 5.45
N SER A 553 -18.64 -13.60 4.99
CA SER A 553 -18.70 -12.15 4.79
C SER A 553 -18.28 -11.36 6.04
N ASN A 554 -18.66 -11.82 7.23
CA ASN A 554 -18.25 -11.20 8.49
C ASN A 554 -16.73 -11.31 8.73
N THR A 555 -16.09 -12.41 8.33
CA THR A 555 -14.62 -12.58 8.39
C THR A 555 -13.94 -11.68 7.35
N CYS A 556 -14.48 -11.60 6.13
CA CYS A 556 -13.96 -10.74 5.06
C CYS A 556 -14.01 -9.25 5.45
N MET A 557 -15.03 -8.85 6.21
CA MET A 557 -15.20 -7.49 6.74
C MET A 557 -14.50 -7.26 8.09
N CYS A 558 -13.96 -8.31 8.72
CA CYS A 558 -13.37 -8.24 10.05
C CYS A 558 -11.89 -7.85 9.98
N GLU A 559 -11.53 -6.69 10.54
CA GLU A 559 -10.15 -6.22 10.68
C GLU A 559 -9.71 -6.31 12.16
N ASP A 560 -8.78 -7.22 12.50
CA ASP A 560 -8.32 -7.47 13.89
C ASP A 560 -7.18 -6.53 14.34
N VAL A 561 -7.07 -5.35 13.72
CA VAL A 561 -6.28 -4.21 14.22
C VAL A 561 -7.03 -2.94 13.81
N ARG A 562 -7.24 -2.01 14.75
CA ARG A 562 -8.01 -0.77 14.57
C ARG A 562 -7.53 0.02 13.34
N ASN A 563 -8.16 -0.26 12.20
CA ASN A 563 -8.09 0.45 10.94
C ASN A 563 -9.47 1.06 10.68
N ASN A 564 -9.73 2.25 11.22
CA ASN A 564 -10.85 3.04 10.70
C ASN A 564 -10.38 3.72 9.42
N SER A 565 -10.46 3.00 8.31
CA SER A 565 -10.99 3.52 7.03
C SER A 565 -10.83 2.46 5.94
N LYS A 566 -11.90 1.69 5.69
CA LYS A 566 -12.30 1.22 4.36
C LYS A 566 -13.59 0.39 4.46
N ASN A 567 -14.71 1.06 4.75
CA ASN A 567 -16.01 0.58 4.28
C ASN A 567 -17.07 1.68 4.16
N GLU A 568 -16.65 2.91 3.92
CA GLU A 568 -17.55 4.01 3.63
C GLU A 568 -17.16 4.66 2.31
N ARG A 569 -18.17 5.10 1.57
CA ARG A 569 -17.95 6.03 0.47
C ARG A 569 -17.39 7.31 1.06
N VAL A 570 -16.25 7.77 0.56
CA VAL A 570 -15.56 8.98 1.02
C VAL A 570 -15.59 10.04 -0.07
N ASP A 571 -15.31 11.29 0.27
CA ASP A 571 -15.21 12.37 -0.72
C ASP A 571 -14.21 11.98 -1.82
N PRO A 572 -14.59 12.01 -3.11
CA PRO A 572 -13.69 11.69 -4.22
C PRO A 572 -12.37 12.47 -4.18
N LYS A 573 -12.34 13.67 -3.57
CA LYS A 573 -11.13 14.49 -3.41
C LYS A 573 -10.06 13.85 -2.53
N VAL A 574 -10.42 12.88 -1.68
CA VAL A 574 -9.45 12.11 -0.88
C VAL A 574 -9.02 10.82 -1.58
N LEU A 575 -9.70 10.43 -2.66
CA LEU A 575 -9.39 9.25 -3.45
C LEU A 575 -8.37 9.57 -4.55
N LYS A 576 -7.60 8.55 -4.91
CA LYS A 576 -6.70 8.51 -6.06
C LYS A 576 -6.81 7.15 -6.70
N THR A 577 -6.49 7.04 -7.98
CA THR A 577 -6.59 5.76 -8.69
C THR A 577 -5.73 4.73 -7.97
N SER A 578 -6.33 3.62 -7.56
CA SER A 578 -5.60 2.57 -6.84
C SER A 578 -4.62 1.85 -7.77
N SER A 579 -3.72 1.05 -7.20
CA SER A 579 -2.83 0.19 -7.99
C SER A 579 -3.60 -0.76 -8.91
N ASN A 580 -4.76 -1.27 -8.48
CA ASN A 580 -5.62 -2.15 -9.27
C ASN A 580 -6.29 -1.37 -10.41
N GLY A 581 -6.81 -0.18 -10.14
CA GLY A 581 -7.36 0.71 -11.18
C GLY A 581 -6.30 1.10 -12.22
N LYS A 582 -5.07 1.39 -11.79
CA LYS A 582 -3.93 1.68 -12.68
C LYS A 582 -3.54 0.49 -13.55
N GLN A 583 -3.57 -0.72 -13.01
CA GLN A 583 -3.31 -1.92 -13.80
C GLN A 583 -4.42 -2.14 -14.82
N PHE A 584 -5.68 -2.07 -14.38
CA PHE A 584 -6.84 -2.24 -15.26
C PHE A 584 -6.80 -1.30 -16.46
N ILE A 585 -6.53 -0.01 -16.26
CA ILE A 585 -6.44 0.95 -17.36
C ILE A 585 -5.31 0.56 -18.32
N ARG A 586 -4.12 0.18 -17.82
CA ARG A 586 -2.99 -0.20 -18.68
C ARG A 586 -3.25 -1.44 -19.51
N ASP A 587 -3.99 -2.41 -18.97
CA ASP A 587 -4.36 -3.63 -19.70
C ASP A 587 -5.27 -3.31 -20.91
N TRP A 588 -6.11 -2.28 -20.81
CA TRP A 588 -6.96 -1.81 -21.91
C TRP A 588 -6.25 -0.92 -22.93
N GLU A 589 -5.24 -0.14 -22.53
CA GLU A 589 -4.53 0.77 -23.44
C GLU A 589 -3.39 0.09 -24.21
N HIS A 590 -2.80 -0.97 -23.64
CA HIS A 590 -1.59 -1.66 -24.12
C HIS A 590 -0.33 -0.77 -24.25
N PHE A 591 0.84 -1.37 -24.06
CA PHE A 591 2.10 -0.66 -24.26
C PHE A 591 2.49 -0.65 -25.74
N LYS A 592 2.69 0.55 -26.31
CA LYS A 592 3.38 0.73 -27.59
C LYS A 592 4.66 1.53 -27.41
N SER A 593 5.80 0.92 -27.75
CA SER A 593 7.12 1.54 -27.59
C SER A 593 7.35 2.70 -28.56
N ASN A 594 6.70 2.69 -29.73
CA ASN A 594 6.89 3.68 -30.80
C ASN A 594 5.63 4.53 -30.99
N LEU A 595 5.81 5.70 -31.62
CA LEU A 595 4.72 6.59 -32.02
C LEU A 595 3.72 5.88 -32.94
N TYR A 596 2.44 6.16 -32.75
CA TYR A 596 1.35 5.67 -33.60
C TYR A 596 0.21 6.69 -33.64
N ASN A 597 -0.58 6.65 -34.70
CA ASN A 597 -1.81 7.44 -34.79
C ASN A 597 -2.94 6.66 -34.10
N ASP A 598 -3.65 7.32 -33.20
CA ASP A 598 -4.83 6.73 -32.54
C ASP A 598 -6.01 6.54 -33.50
N ASP A 599 -7.06 5.87 -33.01
CA ASP A 599 -8.27 5.55 -33.78
C ASP A 599 -9.30 6.70 -33.77
N SER A 600 -8.93 7.89 -33.30
CA SER A 600 -9.81 9.06 -33.38
C SER A 600 -9.94 9.54 -34.82
N GLU A 601 -11.01 10.30 -35.13
CA GLU A 601 -11.20 10.89 -36.47
C GLU A 601 -10.01 11.77 -36.88
N ASP A 602 -9.41 12.48 -35.91
CA ASP A 602 -8.26 13.36 -36.10
C ASP A 602 -6.92 12.60 -36.19
N ARG A 603 -6.92 11.29 -35.92
CA ARG A 603 -5.76 10.38 -35.98
C ARG A 603 -4.55 10.89 -35.20
N ASN A 604 -4.75 11.27 -33.95
CA ASN A 604 -3.76 11.99 -33.16
C ASN A 604 -2.51 11.15 -32.82
N CYS A 605 -1.35 11.79 -32.83
CA CYS A 605 -0.07 11.14 -32.54
C CYS A 605 0.07 10.77 -31.06
N THR A 606 0.31 9.49 -30.79
CA THR A 606 0.23 8.86 -29.46
C THR A 606 1.40 7.90 -29.23
N ILE A 607 1.79 7.68 -27.97
CA ILE A 607 2.85 6.74 -27.59
C ILE A 607 2.59 6.09 -26.21
N GLY A 608 3.21 4.94 -25.92
CA GLY A 608 3.11 4.28 -24.63
C GLY A 608 1.71 3.74 -24.33
N TYR A 609 1.24 3.91 -23.10
CA TYR A 609 -0.13 3.59 -22.66
C TYR A 609 -1.12 4.71 -23.04
N GLY A 610 -1.30 4.90 -24.35
CA GLY A 610 -2.26 5.85 -24.90
C GLY A 610 -1.90 7.33 -24.72
N ASN A 611 -0.65 7.70 -24.41
CA ASN A 611 -0.27 9.09 -24.13
C ASN A 611 -0.23 9.94 -25.40
N LEU A 612 -1.16 10.91 -25.49
CA LEU A 612 -1.23 11.90 -26.57
C LEU A 612 0.04 12.77 -26.58
N VAL A 613 0.73 12.82 -27.72
CA VAL A 613 1.92 13.65 -27.94
C VAL A 613 1.52 15.00 -28.52
N HIS A 614 0.73 15.00 -29.58
CA HIS A 614 0.11 16.20 -30.15
C HIS A 614 -1.13 15.83 -30.97
N LEU A 615 -1.93 16.84 -31.32
CA LEU A 615 -3.09 16.66 -32.18
C LEU A 615 -2.66 16.48 -33.65
N GLY A 616 -3.44 15.70 -34.38
CA GLY A 616 -3.15 15.30 -35.76
C GLY A 616 -2.15 14.15 -35.88
N PRO A 617 -1.99 13.60 -37.10
CA PRO A 617 -1.09 12.49 -37.37
C PRO A 617 0.36 12.79 -37.00
N CYS A 618 1.10 11.75 -36.59
CA CYS A 618 2.54 11.86 -36.40
C CYS A 618 3.21 12.37 -37.68
N ASP A 619 3.91 13.49 -37.59
CA ASP A 619 4.43 14.26 -38.73
C ASP A 619 5.94 14.46 -38.69
N GLY A 620 6.61 13.92 -37.67
CA GLY A 620 8.04 14.08 -37.49
C GLY A 620 8.42 15.38 -36.77
N SER A 621 7.48 16.14 -36.22
CA SER A 621 7.78 17.30 -35.35
C SER A 621 8.04 16.91 -33.89
N GLU A 622 7.85 15.64 -33.53
CA GLU A 622 7.94 15.14 -32.16
C GLU A 622 9.37 15.19 -31.62
N SER A 623 9.51 15.11 -30.29
CA SER A 623 10.81 15.13 -29.63
C SER A 623 11.68 13.95 -30.08
N GLN A 624 13.00 14.14 -30.04
CA GLN A 624 13.94 13.06 -30.37
C GLN A 624 13.77 11.84 -29.43
N GLU A 625 13.36 12.08 -28.18
CA GLU A 625 13.00 11.02 -27.23
C GLU A 625 11.91 10.11 -27.78
N PHE A 626 10.80 10.68 -28.27
CA PHE A 626 9.67 9.89 -28.75
C PHE A 626 9.90 9.26 -30.12
N LYS A 627 10.66 9.92 -31.00
CA LYS A 627 11.09 9.37 -32.29
C LYS A 627 11.96 8.11 -32.13
N ASN A 628 12.78 8.05 -31.09
CA ASN A 628 13.63 6.89 -30.81
C ASN A 628 12.86 5.73 -30.14
N GLY A 629 11.59 5.95 -29.79
CA GLY A 629 10.80 5.04 -28.97
C GLY A 629 11.13 5.14 -27.48
N ILE A 630 10.19 4.71 -26.64
CA ILE A 630 10.30 4.76 -25.19
C ILE A 630 10.31 3.35 -24.59
N THR A 631 10.95 3.21 -23.43
CA THR A 631 10.88 1.98 -22.63
C THR A 631 9.53 1.88 -21.94
N GLU A 632 9.14 0.66 -21.53
CA GLU A 632 7.92 0.47 -20.75
C GLU A 632 7.96 1.25 -19.43
N SER A 633 9.12 1.30 -18.76
CA SER A 633 9.31 2.13 -17.56
C SER A 633 9.02 3.60 -17.82
N ARG A 634 9.46 4.13 -18.97
CA ARG A 634 9.18 5.52 -19.34
C ARG A 634 7.72 5.73 -19.71
N ALA A 635 7.09 4.76 -20.37
CA ALA A 635 5.65 4.77 -20.63
C ALA A 635 4.81 4.77 -19.33
N LEU A 636 5.27 4.08 -18.28
CA LEU A 636 4.64 4.13 -16.95
C LEU A 636 4.73 5.52 -16.32
N GLU A 637 5.87 6.20 -16.44
CA GLU A 637 6.01 7.58 -15.94
C GLU A 637 5.04 8.55 -16.66
N LEU A 638 4.91 8.43 -17.98
CA LEU A 638 3.98 9.23 -18.78
C LEU A 638 2.53 8.91 -18.39
N PHE A 639 2.20 7.63 -18.26
CA PHE A 639 0.89 7.16 -17.81
C PHE A 639 0.51 7.76 -16.44
N GLU A 640 1.39 7.65 -15.44
CA GLU A 640 1.18 8.19 -14.10
C GLU A 640 1.01 9.72 -14.10
N SER A 641 1.78 10.43 -14.92
CA SER A 641 1.64 11.87 -15.08
C SER A 641 0.29 12.26 -15.70
N ARG A 642 -0.15 11.53 -16.73
CA ARG A 642 -1.43 11.78 -17.42
C ARG A 642 -2.64 11.43 -16.55
N LEU A 643 -2.54 10.36 -15.76
CA LEU A 643 -3.61 9.86 -14.89
C LEU A 643 -4.15 10.93 -13.93
N VAL A 644 -3.29 11.84 -13.47
CA VAL A 644 -3.65 12.95 -12.58
C VAL A 644 -4.73 13.86 -13.17
N GLU A 645 -4.78 14.03 -14.49
CA GLU A 645 -5.81 14.83 -15.16
C GLU A 645 -7.20 14.18 -14.99
N PHE A 646 -7.28 12.86 -15.18
CA PHE A 646 -8.53 12.11 -15.09
C PHE A 646 -8.98 11.96 -13.63
N GLU A 647 -8.05 11.76 -12.67
CA GLU A 647 -8.35 11.82 -11.23
C GLU A 647 -9.02 13.16 -10.88
N ARG A 648 -8.45 14.27 -11.33
CA ARG A 648 -9.00 15.61 -11.09
C ARG A 648 -10.36 15.80 -11.74
N ALA A 649 -10.59 15.21 -12.91
CA ALA A 649 -11.87 15.30 -13.59
C ALA A 649 -12.98 14.58 -12.80
N VAL A 650 -12.73 13.37 -12.30
CA VAL A 650 -13.68 12.68 -11.40
C VAL A 650 -13.92 13.51 -10.13
N GLN A 651 -12.84 14.00 -9.49
CA GLN A 651 -12.92 14.82 -8.27
C GLN A 651 -13.66 16.15 -8.45
N ARG A 652 -13.66 16.70 -9.68
CA ARG A 652 -14.35 17.93 -10.05
C ARG A 652 -15.82 17.66 -10.34
N ASP A 653 -16.10 16.66 -11.17
CA ASP A 653 -17.42 16.46 -11.75
C ASP A 653 -18.34 15.61 -10.86
N ILE A 654 -17.77 14.77 -9.99
CA ILE A 654 -18.51 13.90 -9.06
C ILE A 654 -18.29 14.41 -7.63
N THR A 655 -19.32 15.05 -7.07
CA THR A 655 -19.27 15.69 -5.75
C THR A 655 -19.94 14.88 -4.64
N VAL A 656 -20.37 13.66 -4.96
CA VAL A 656 -20.92 12.71 -3.99
C VAL A 656 -19.85 11.74 -3.51
N PRO A 657 -19.96 11.17 -2.31
CA PRO A 657 -19.01 10.17 -1.84
C PRO A 657 -18.94 8.96 -2.77
N LEU A 658 -17.74 8.39 -2.92
CA LEU A 658 -17.48 7.16 -3.68
C LEU A 658 -16.65 6.17 -2.87
N TYR A 659 -16.81 4.88 -3.17
CA TYR A 659 -15.80 3.89 -2.80
C TYR A 659 -14.57 4.01 -3.70
N GLN A 660 -13.45 3.46 -3.24
CA GLN A 660 -12.21 3.45 -4.03
C GLN A 660 -12.41 2.80 -5.42
N PHE A 661 -13.18 1.72 -5.51
CA PHE A 661 -13.42 1.02 -6.79
C PHE A 661 -14.39 1.75 -7.72
N GLU A 662 -15.37 2.47 -7.16
CA GLU A 662 -16.25 3.36 -7.93
C GLU A 662 -15.43 4.53 -8.52
N PHE A 663 -14.49 5.08 -7.75
CA PHE A 663 -13.56 6.10 -8.21
C PHE A 663 -12.65 5.57 -9.33
N ASP A 664 -12.07 4.38 -9.16
CA ASP A 664 -11.19 3.76 -10.15
C ASP A 664 -11.92 3.51 -11.49
N ALA A 665 -13.15 3.01 -11.44
CA ALA A 665 -13.97 2.79 -12.63
C ALA A 665 -14.30 4.10 -13.37
N LEU A 666 -14.59 5.18 -12.63
CA LEU A 666 -14.81 6.51 -13.20
C LEU A 666 -13.53 7.13 -13.75
N VAL A 667 -12.36 6.85 -13.16
CA VAL A 667 -11.09 7.27 -13.77
C VAL A 667 -10.85 6.51 -15.07
N SER A 668 -11.13 5.19 -15.12
CA SER A 668 -10.99 4.39 -16.34
C SER A 668 -11.86 4.89 -17.48
N ILE A 669 -13.14 5.21 -17.21
CA ILE A 669 -14.04 5.71 -18.24
C ILE A 669 -13.58 7.08 -18.76
N LEU A 670 -13.11 7.97 -17.88
CA LEU A 670 -12.58 9.27 -18.29
C LEU A 670 -11.24 9.16 -19.01
N PHE A 671 -10.40 8.19 -18.68
CA PHE A 671 -9.15 7.95 -19.41
C PHE A 671 -9.44 7.62 -20.89
N ASN A 672 -10.49 6.84 -21.14
CA ASN A 672 -10.93 6.46 -22.48
C ASN A 672 -11.69 7.59 -23.21
N CYS A 673 -12.59 8.27 -22.53
CA CYS A 673 -13.53 9.23 -23.15
C CYS A 673 -13.08 10.70 -23.04
N GLY A 674 -12.00 10.98 -22.29
CA GLY A 674 -11.44 12.31 -22.06
C GLY A 674 -11.91 12.96 -20.75
N ALA A 675 -11.05 13.78 -20.14
CA ALA A 675 -11.28 14.47 -18.86
C ALA A 675 -12.41 15.52 -18.86
N SER A 676 -12.98 15.83 -20.03
CA SER A 676 -14.12 16.75 -20.18
C SER A 676 -15.45 16.05 -20.46
N PHE A 677 -15.49 14.72 -20.41
CA PHE A 677 -16.65 13.91 -20.78
C PHE A 677 -17.93 14.30 -20.03
N PHE A 678 -17.88 14.42 -18.69
CA PHE A 678 -19.02 14.88 -17.89
C PHE A 678 -19.32 16.36 -18.10
N ALA A 679 -18.30 17.22 -18.08
CA ALA A 679 -18.46 18.66 -18.31
C ALA A 679 -19.11 19.01 -19.67
N LYS A 680 -18.91 18.20 -20.70
CA LYS A 680 -19.55 18.33 -22.03
C LYS A 680 -20.92 17.68 -22.12
N GLY A 681 -21.45 17.12 -21.03
CA GLY A 681 -22.77 16.48 -20.98
C GLY A 681 -22.87 15.22 -21.84
N LYS A 682 -21.78 14.48 -22.07
CA LYS A 682 -21.77 13.30 -22.95
C LYS A 682 -22.44 12.06 -22.36
N ALA A 683 -22.57 11.98 -21.03
CA ALA A 683 -23.30 10.92 -20.33
C ALA A 683 -24.21 11.53 -19.23
N PRO A 684 -25.31 12.20 -19.62
CA PRO A 684 -26.13 12.99 -18.70
C PRO A 684 -26.85 12.13 -17.65
N GLN A 685 -27.28 10.91 -18.01
CA GLN A 685 -27.95 10.00 -17.06
C GLN A 685 -26.96 9.41 -16.05
N LEU A 686 -25.77 8.97 -16.49
CA LEU A 686 -24.68 8.53 -15.61
C LEU A 686 -24.37 9.60 -14.56
N HIS A 687 -24.15 10.84 -15.02
CA HIS A 687 -23.82 11.96 -14.14
C HIS A 687 -24.97 12.29 -13.18
N LYS A 688 -26.21 12.35 -13.69
CA LYS A 688 -27.41 12.59 -12.89
C LYS A 688 -27.61 11.51 -11.81
N HIS A 689 -27.44 10.23 -12.15
CA HIS A 689 -27.61 9.14 -11.19
C HIS A 689 -26.51 9.17 -10.12
N LEU A 690 -25.26 9.45 -10.49
CA LEU A 690 -24.17 9.65 -9.52
C LEU A 690 -24.47 10.79 -8.55
N LEU A 691 -24.82 11.98 -9.05
CA LEU A 691 -25.09 13.14 -8.19
C LEU A 691 -26.31 12.94 -7.25
N ASN A 692 -27.28 12.12 -7.66
CA ASN A 692 -28.41 11.73 -6.83
C ASN A 692 -28.13 10.52 -5.93
N LYS A 693 -26.87 10.05 -5.84
CA LYS A 693 -26.44 8.87 -5.07
C LYS A 693 -27.16 7.57 -5.46
N GLN A 694 -27.64 7.48 -6.70
CA GLN A 694 -28.29 6.31 -7.28
C GLN A 694 -27.25 5.42 -7.96
N TYR A 695 -26.27 4.92 -7.19
CA TYR A 695 -25.07 4.26 -7.71
C TYR A 695 -25.35 3.03 -8.60
N GLU A 696 -26.33 2.20 -8.26
CA GLU A 696 -26.72 1.06 -9.10
C GLU A 696 -27.32 1.48 -10.45
N LYS A 697 -28.08 2.58 -10.47
CA LYS A 697 -28.62 3.13 -11.72
C LYS A 697 -27.49 3.75 -12.54
N ALA A 698 -26.60 4.50 -11.90
CA ALA A 698 -25.41 5.06 -12.53
C ALA A 698 -24.56 3.96 -13.20
N ALA A 699 -24.35 2.83 -12.52
CA ALA A 699 -23.59 1.74 -13.08
C ALA A 699 -24.15 1.24 -14.42
N LYS A 700 -25.48 1.10 -14.55
CA LYS A 700 -26.12 0.63 -15.79
C LYS A 700 -25.80 1.52 -16.99
N GLU A 701 -25.69 2.83 -16.77
CA GLU A 701 -25.39 3.82 -17.81
C GLU A 701 -23.97 3.67 -18.41
N PHE A 702 -23.05 2.94 -17.77
CA PHE A 702 -21.75 2.62 -18.37
C PHE A 702 -21.93 1.86 -19.69
N LEU A 703 -22.92 0.97 -19.75
CA LEU A 703 -23.16 0.07 -20.88
C LEU A 703 -23.59 0.80 -22.16
N ASP A 704 -24.10 2.03 -22.03
CA ASP A 704 -24.55 2.85 -23.16
C ASP A 704 -23.41 3.68 -23.80
N ILE A 705 -22.22 3.69 -23.19
CA ILE A 705 -21.06 4.51 -23.63
C ILE A 705 -20.16 3.67 -24.57
N THR A 706 -20.71 3.27 -25.72
CA THR A 706 -20.08 2.29 -26.64
C THR A 706 -19.88 2.79 -28.07
N SER A 707 -20.08 4.09 -28.34
CA SER A 707 -19.92 4.71 -29.66
C SER A 707 -20.63 3.95 -30.79
N GLY A 708 -21.91 3.62 -30.58
CA GLY A 708 -22.71 2.86 -31.55
C GLY A 708 -22.53 1.34 -31.50
N GLY A 709 -21.97 0.80 -30.40
CA GLY A 709 -21.88 -0.64 -30.17
C GLY A 709 -20.58 -1.29 -30.65
N ILE A 710 -19.48 -0.54 -30.73
CA ILE A 710 -18.16 -1.09 -31.10
C ILE A 710 -17.78 -2.19 -30.10
N GLY A 711 -17.52 -3.40 -30.60
CA GLY A 711 -17.37 -4.60 -29.77
C GLY A 711 -16.32 -4.48 -28.65
N GLY A 712 -15.19 -3.81 -28.91
CA GLY A 712 -14.17 -3.54 -27.89
C GLY A 712 -14.64 -2.62 -26.77
N LEU A 713 -15.36 -1.54 -27.11
CA LEU A 713 -15.94 -0.64 -26.12
C LEU A 713 -17.06 -1.32 -25.33
N VAL A 714 -17.89 -2.16 -25.97
CA VAL A 714 -18.92 -2.96 -25.27
C VAL A 714 -18.29 -3.84 -24.19
N LYS A 715 -17.17 -4.51 -24.49
CA LYS A 715 -16.43 -5.30 -23.49
C LYS A 715 -15.85 -4.41 -22.37
N ARG A 716 -15.18 -3.31 -22.72
CA ARG A 716 -14.58 -2.38 -21.74
C ARG A 716 -15.60 -1.78 -20.79
N ARG A 717 -16.76 -1.36 -21.30
CA ARG A 717 -17.85 -0.81 -20.49
C ARG A 717 -18.46 -1.83 -19.53
N LYS A 718 -18.58 -3.10 -19.94
CA LYS A 718 -19.00 -4.19 -19.04
C LYS A 718 -17.99 -4.42 -17.90
N ALA A 719 -16.71 -4.41 -18.22
CA ALA A 719 -15.65 -4.54 -17.24
C ALA A 719 -15.63 -3.36 -16.23
N GLU A 720 -15.73 -2.12 -16.72
CA GLU A 720 -15.81 -0.93 -15.86
C GLU A 720 -17.09 -0.90 -15.02
N ASN A 721 -18.23 -1.34 -15.57
CA ASN A 721 -19.47 -1.53 -14.81
C ASN A 721 -19.30 -2.55 -13.68
N ASN A 722 -18.64 -3.68 -13.95
CA ASN A 722 -18.39 -4.72 -12.97
C ASN A 722 -17.42 -4.25 -11.86
N MET A 723 -16.40 -3.47 -12.23
CA MET A 723 -15.53 -2.79 -11.26
C MET A 723 -16.32 -1.84 -10.36
N PHE A 724 -17.21 -1.04 -10.95
CA PHE A 724 -18.02 -0.06 -10.23
C PHE A 724 -19.03 -0.70 -9.28
N LEU A 725 -19.66 -1.82 -9.64
CA LEU A 725 -20.68 -2.49 -8.82
C LEU A 725 -20.08 -3.46 -7.80
N ASN A 726 -19.09 -4.24 -8.22
CA ASN A 726 -18.68 -5.45 -7.52
C ASN A 726 -17.21 -5.43 -7.09
N ASN A 727 -16.47 -4.33 -7.32
CA ASN A 727 -15.04 -4.23 -7.01
C ASN A 727 -14.18 -5.30 -7.75
N ILE A 728 -14.64 -5.75 -8.93
CA ILE A 728 -13.96 -6.76 -9.77
C ILE A 728 -13.22 -6.07 -10.92
N TYR A 729 -11.90 -6.22 -10.96
CA TYR A 729 -11.01 -5.61 -11.98
C TYR A 729 -10.68 -6.60 -13.09
N ASP A 730 -11.68 -7.07 -13.83
CA ASP A 730 -11.48 -7.97 -14.97
C ASP A 730 -11.15 -7.18 -16.25
N SER A 731 -9.90 -7.25 -16.69
CA SER A 731 -9.38 -6.59 -17.89
C SER A 731 -9.14 -7.55 -19.06
N THR A 732 -9.72 -8.75 -19.06
CA THR A 732 -9.57 -9.70 -20.16
C THR A 732 -10.39 -9.27 -21.40
N HIS A 733 -9.77 -9.18 -22.59
CA HIS A 733 -10.46 -8.71 -23.80
C HIS A 733 -10.02 -9.30 -25.13
#